data_AF-A0A1F7JD37-F1
#
_entry.id   AF-A0A1F7JD37-F1
#
_cell.length_a   1.000
_cell.length_b   1.000
_cell.length_c   1.000
_cell.angle_alpha   90.00
_cell.angle_beta   90.00
_cell.angle_gamma   90.00
#
_symmetry.space_group_name_H-M   'P 1'
#
loop_
_entity.id
_entity.type
_entity.pdbx_description
1 polymer ?
#
loop_
_entity_poly.entity_id
_entity_poly.type
_entity_poly.pdbx_seq_one_letter_code
_entity_poly.pdbx_strand_id
1 'polypeptide(L)'
;MELNRIKRIFFLKKNTTKLNICIIILFFTNVAVFLYINLLDFLNTFFPLVAPFSHDSNFIVNNVLPEPYEIPLYLGLIFVLTVILTMFYRFKFTDKIINFINGLPQVIKIVMIAFLVILFIDYVGQFPLKNEIFPFIISREPLYYFKNWFLYIVFIFCSFGGFILFRHLSSKKLSIKLSDACIYIVIIGLGFFLTFEPQFPVSGHDYSFFYGPIFEVASGKTIINQATSQYGFSMIVFFAYLYKLKLFSFITLPIFIWFLYAIEFFLIFYLIYKSSKSLIFGLLAFFSVITLYFFCSYYIPFFEPQITPLRWLPITLFIYLVYKRQEIKSWTMTLSLSVLALWVIDIGLYLFMIYFFMLFILFLSKHINLLALIKVIVRTLISLTLVFIMINSIQFILSGHLINPLPILNKVNQYARSGHGMLPLESRSYLWFIFLVFFASLNMFLLRIGKERKHYWILISSISSFISAIYYVGRSHPVNLFVVSPFFIVAFYAVLSIVVVNLSKKYRLLLYIGLLFLFICLPSFWRRQAMGELFFQRIQKIKNNPFQFELNSKLTLHKSGVRLINDMISDDEILILHPDETYLHYLLGRKNYFNVNPQVAVIDTQSLIAYIKDVNKKCPKRIVVDCRIAEKCQGSNTYFYIDDGRSGFVQLELIKKLNSYCGVTYKPIKCSGTICIEES
;
A
#
# COMPACT_ATOMS: atom_id res chain seq x y z
N MET A 1 -25.44 -46.80 0.84
CA MET A 1 -26.43 -45.74 1.14
C MET A 1 -25.81 -44.34 1.31
N GLU A 2 -24.49 -44.15 1.45
CA GLU A 2 -23.85 -42.82 1.57
C GLU A 2 -23.62 -42.07 0.24
N LEU A 3 -23.59 -42.77 -0.90
CA LEU A 3 -23.39 -42.14 -2.21
C LEU A 3 -24.59 -41.29 -2.69
N ASN A 4 -25.80 -41.59 -2.19
CA ASN A 4 -27.02 -40.84 -2.52
C ASN A 4 -27.22 -39.58 -1.67
N ARG A 5 -26.50 -39.43 -0.54
CA ARG A 5 -26.55 -38.22 0.29
C ARG A 5 -25.68 -37.09 -0.28
N ILE A 6 -24.58 -37.45 -0.97
CA ILE A 6 -23.70 -36.49 -1.65
C ILE A 6 -24.31 -36.04 -3.00
N LYS A 7 -25.04 -36.91 -3.71
CA LYS A 7 -25.77 -36.52 -4.93
C LYS A 7 -27.00 -35.63 -4.66
N ARG A 8 -27.65 -35.73 -3.49
CA ARG A 8 -28.81 -34.89 -3.13
C ARG A 8 -28.47 -33.43 -2.81
N ILE A 9 -27.22 -33.09 -2.50
CA ILE A 9 -26.80 -31.70 -2.28
C ILE A 9 -26.43 -30.98 -3.60
N PHE A 10 -26.20 -31.71 -4.68
CA PHE A 10 -25.73 -31.14 -5.96
C PHE A 10 -26.78 -31.11 -7.09
N PHE A 11 -28.00 -31.60 -6.87
CA PHE A 11 -29.03 -31.73 -7.91
C PHE A 11 -30.45 -31.31 -7.46
N LEU A 12 -30.58 -30.09 -6.94
CA LEU A 12 -31.88 -29.41 -6.76
C LEU A 12 -31.80 -28.01 -7.41
N LYS A 13 -32.58 -27.82 -8.49
CA LYS A 13 -32.79 -26.58 -9.31
C LYS A 13 -31.62 -25.57 -9.34
N LYS A 14 -30.69 -25.77 -10.29
CA LYS A 14 -29.37 -25.12 -10.42
C LYS A 14 -29.35 -23.59 -10.67
N ASN A 15 -30.47 -22.98 -11.07
CA ASN A 15 -30.54 -21.53 -11.35
C ASN A 15 -31.21 -20.73 -10.23
N THR A 16 -32.18 -21.30 -9.50
CA THR A 16 -32.87 -20.60 -8.41
C THR A 16 -31.97 -20.35 -7.21
N THR A 17 -31.03 -21.25 -6.91
CA THR A 17 -30.06 -21.07 -5.82
C THR A 17 -29.05 -19.94 -6.07
N LYS A 18 -28.60 -19.75 -7.32
CA LYS A 18 -27.63 -18.70 -7.66
C LYS A 18 -28.22 -17.29 -7.56
N LEU A 19 -29.44 -17.10 -8.06
CA LEU A 19 -30.13 -15.82 -7.97
C LEU A 19 -30.36 -15.41 -6.50
N ASN A 20 -30.75 -16.37 -5.65
CA ASN A 20 -30.94 -16.09 -4.22
C ASN A 20 -29.65 -15.63 -3.54
N ILE A 21 -28.51 -16.26 -3.87
CA ILE A 21 -27.20 -15.87 -3.32
C ILE A 21 -26.84 -14.44 -3.77
N CYS A 22 -27.08 -14.08 -5.03
CA CYS A 22 -26.87 -12.72 -5.51
C CYS A 22 -27.73 -11.70 -4.76
N ILE A 23 -29.01 -12.01 -4.51
CA ILE A 23 -29.92 -11.15 -3.73
C ILE A 23 -29.36 -10.93 -2.31
N ILE A 24 -28.93 -12.00 -1.63
CA ILE A 24 -28.37 -11.91 -0.27
C ILE A 24 -27.10 -11.03 -0.27
N ILE A 25 -26.17 -11.28 -1.19
CA ILE A 25 -24.92 -10.51 -1.29
C ILE A 25 -25.21 -9.03 -1.51
N LEU A 26 -26.06 -8.70 -2.48
CA LEU A 26 -26.39 -7.30 -2.79
C LEU A 26 -27.16 -6.63 -1.65
N PHE A 27 -28.07 -7.35 -0.98
CA PHE A 27 -28.80 -6.82 0.16
C PHE A 27 -27.85 -6.40 1.29
N PHE A 28 -26.98 -7.31 1.76
CA PHE A 28 -26.02 -6.99 2.83
C PHE A 28 -25.03 -5.90 2.41
N THR A 29 -24.63 -5.87 1.14
CA THR A 29 -23.75 -4.82 0.61
C THR A 29 -24.45 -3.45 0.67
N ASN A 30 -25.68 -3.34 0.16
CA ASN A 30 -26.45 -2.10 0.20
C ASN A 30 -26.72 -1.63 1.64
N VAL A 31 -27.07 -2.56 2.54
CA VAL A 31 -27.27 -2.24 3.97
C VAL A 31 -25.98 -1.71 4.58
N ALA A 32 -24.82 -2.33 4.28
CA ALA A 32 -23.54 -1.85 4.79
C ALA A 32 -23.20 -0.44 4.29
N VAL A 33 -23.36 -0.17 2.99
CA VAL A 33 -23.08 1.14 2.41
C VAL A 33 -24.03 2.21 2.98
N PHE A 34 -25.33 1.91 3.00
CA PHE A 34 -26.34 2.81 3.53
C PHE A 34 -26.08 3.13 5.01
N LEU A 35 -25.84 2.12 5.86
CA LEU A 35 -25.58 2.34 7.27
C LEU A 35 -24.29 3.11 7.49
N TYR A 36 -23.22 2.83 6.73
CA TYR A 36 -21.96 3.53 6.85
C TYR A 36 -22.14 5.03 6.60
N ILE A 37 -22.75 5.40 5.47
CA ILE A 37 -22.91 6.81 5.08
C ILE A 37 -23.78 7.54 6.10
N ASN A 38 -24.97 7.01 6.42
CA ASN A 38 -25.89 7.70 7.32
C ASN A 38 -25.39 7.76 8.77
N LEU A 39 -24.68 6.73 9.26
CA LEU A 39 -24.08 6.77 10.59
C LEU A 39 -22.90 7.75 10.63
N LEU A 40 -22.10 7.83 9.57
CA LEU A 40 -21.00 8.79 9.49
C LEU A 40 -21.53 10.23 9.49
N ASP A 41 -22.55 10.51 8.66
CA ASP A 41 -23.21 11.81 8.62
C ASP A 41 -23.82 12.17 9.98
N PHE A 42 -24.47 11.19 10.64
CA PHE A 42 -24.98 11.35 12.00
C PHE A 42 -23.87 11.69 13.00
N LEU A 43 -22.76 10.92 13.00
CA LEU A 43 -21.65 11.15 13.92
C LEU A 43 -21.01 12.52 13.70
N ASN A 44 -20.76 12.90 12.44
CA ASN A 44 -20.19 14.20 12.09
C ASN A 44 -21.13 15.37 12.42
N THR A 45 -22.44 15.18 12.31
CA THR A 45 -23.43 16.24 12.57
C THR A 45 -23.70 16.44 14.07
N PHE A 46 -23.83 15.35 14.84
CA PHE A 46 -24.22 15.42 16.26
C PHE A 46 -23.02 15.43 17.22
N PHE A 47 -21.88 14.89 16.77
CA PHE A 47 -20.62 14.92 17.49
C PHE A 47 -19.52 15.54 16.63
N PRO A 48 -19.74 16.76 16.08
CA PRO A 48 -18.69 17.41 15.32
C PRO A 48 -17.50 17.55 16.25
N LEU A 49 -16.32 17.15 15.78
CA LEU A 49 -15.11 17.63 16.41
C LEU A 49 -15.08 19.14 16.18
N VAL A 50 -15.61 19.90 17.15
CA VAL A 50 -15.21 21.29 17.36
C VAL A 50 -13.70 21.20 17.45
N ALA A 51 -12.96 21.65 16.43
CA ALA A 51 -11.51 21.60 16.47
C ALA A 51 -11.06 22.30 17.76
N PRO A 52 -10.64 21.58 18.83
CA PRO A 52 -9.91 22.23 19.91
C PRO A 52 -8.51 22.59 19.37
N PHE A 53 -8.17 22.09 18.18
CA PHE A 53 -6.89 22.15 17.50
C PHE A 53 -6.70 23.34 16.56
N SER A 54 -7.68 24.23 16.39
CA SER A 54 -7.45 25.49 15.66
C SER A 54 -6.54 26.47 16.44
N HIS A 55 -6.30 26.21 17.73
CA HIS A 55 -5.39 27.00 18.58
C HIS A 55 -4.39 26.18 19.41
N ASP A 56 -4.43 24.85 19.39
CA ASP A 56 -3.47 24.04 20.13
C ASP A 56 -2.11 24.08 19.43
N SER A 57 -1.13 24.73 20.06
CA SER A 57 0.30 24.89 19.66
C SER A 57 1.09 23.59 19.50
N ASN A 58 0.40 22.45 19.39
CA ASN A 58 0.97 21.13 19.41
C ASN A 58 1.50 20.71 18.03
N PHE A 59 0.92 21.16 16.92
CA PHE A 59 1.41 20.85 15.57
C PHE A 59 2.12 22.04 14.94
N ILE A 60 3.17 21.76 14.16
CA ILE A 60 3.98 22.81 13.51
C ILE A 60 3.24 23.40 12.28
N VAL A 61 2.21 22.72 11.75
CA VAL A 61 1.45 23.12 10.56
C VAL A 61 -0.06 23.11 10.85
N ASN A 62 -0.75 24.23 10.55
CA ASN A 62 -2.17 24.47 10.86
C ASN A 62 -3.20 23.79 9.93
N ASN A 63 -2.77 23.03 8.92
CA ASN A 63 -3.66 22.42 7.92
C ASN A 63 -4.07 20.98 8.28
N VAL A 64 -4.61 20.78 9.49
CA VAL A 64 -5.01 19.44 9.97
C VAL A 64 -6.50 19.43 10.29
N LEU A 65 -7.26 18.63 9.54
CA LEU A 65 -8.66 18.33 9.81
C LEU A 65 -8.75 16.91 10.39
N PRO A 66 -8.94 16.75 11.71
CA PRO A 66 -9.08 15.42 12.30
C PRO A 66 -10.42 14.79 11.88
N GLU A 67 -10.39 13.51 11.46
CA GLU A 67 -11.61 12.71 11.27
C GLU A 67 -11.57 11.41 12.10
N PRO A 68 -12.11 11.40 13.34
CA PRO A 68 -12.05 10.25 14.23
C PRO A 68 -13.04 9.13 13.89
N TYR A 69 -14.05 9.34 13.04
CA TYR A 69 -15.18 8.40 12.93
C TYR A 69 -15.06 7.40 11.77
N GLU A 70 -14.49 7.80 10.63
CA GLU A 70 -14.41 7.02 9.38
C GLU A 70 -13.78 5.64 9.59
N ILE A 71 -12.54 5.55 10.09
CA ILE A 71 -11.86 4.25 10.27
C ILE A 71 -12.57 3.38 11.33
N PRO A 72 -12.92 3.89 12.54
CA PRO A 72 -13.63 3.08 13.53
C PRO A 72 -14.98 2.59 13.04
N LEU A 73 -15.76 3.43 12.35
CA LEU A 73 -17.06 3.04 11.79
C LEU A 73 -16.88 1.99 10.69
N TYR A 74 -15.88 2.16 9.82
CA TYR A 74 -15.56 1.23 8.74
C TYR A 74 -15.30 -0.18 9.27
N LEU A 75 -14.44 -0.28 10.30
CA LEU A 75 -14.09 -1.55 10.94
C LEU A 75 -15.23 -2.11 11.78
N GLY A 76 -15.85 -1.27 12.61
CA GLY A 76 -16.90 -1.66 13.55
C GLY A 76 -18.15 -2.17 12.83
N LEU A 77 -18.61 -1.46 11.79
CA LEU A 77 -19.80 -1.85 11.04
C LEU A 77 -19.61 -3.21 10.35
N ILE A 78 -18.47 -3.44 9.70
CA ILE A 78 -18.21 -4.68 8.99
C ILE A 78 -17.98 -5.84 9.95
N PHE A 79 -17.37 -5.59 11.11
CA PHE A 79 -17.30 -6.56 12.19
C PHE A 79 -18.69 -6.99 12.64
N VAL A 80 -19.58 -6.04 12.95
CA VAL A 80 -20.97 -6.31 13.38
C VAL A 80 -21.76 -7.06 12.31
N LEU A 81 -21.73 -6.60 11.06
CA LEU A 81 -22.43 -7.26 9.96
C LEU A 81 -21.90 -8.67 9.68
N THR A 82 -20.59 -8.90 9.86
CA THR A 82 -20.00 -10.24 9.76
C THR A 82 -20.50 -11.17 10.85
N VAL A 83 -20.62 -10.68 12.10
CA VAL A 83 -21.21 -11.44 13.21
C VAL A 83 -22.66 -11.78 12.90
N ILE A 84 -23.46 -10.79 12.52
CA ILE A 84 -24.88 -10.97 12.16
C ILE A 84 -25.00 -12.02 11.06
N LEU A 85 -24.31 -11.84 9.93
CA LEU A 85 -24.39 -12.77 8.81
C LEU A 85 -23.96 -14.19 9.22
N THR A 86 -22.86 -14.33 9.96
CA THR A 86 -22.38 -15.64 10.41
C THR A 86 -23.38 -16.31 11.37
N MET A 87 -24.01 -15.55 12.26
CA MET A 87 -25.05 -16.07 13.15
C MET A 87 -26.31 -16.47 12.38
N PHE A 88 -26.73 -15.68 11.39
CA PHE A 88 -27.85 -16.02 10.51
C PHE A 88 -27.66 -17.39 9.84
N TYR A 89 -26.46 -17.66 9.34
CA TYR A 89 -26.09 -18.96 8.78
C TYR A 89 -26.04 -20.06 9.84
N ARG A 90 -25.40 -19.80 10.98
CA ARG A 90 -25.22 -20.78 12.06
C ARG A 90 -26.55 -21.27 12.65
N PHE A 91 -27.51 -20.37 12.84
CA PHE A 91 -28.83 -20.69 13.39
C PHE A 91 -29.84 -21.12 12.32
N LYS A 92 -29.41 -21.34 11.07
CA LYS A 92 -30.26 -21.75 9.94
C LYS A 92 -31.42 -20.79 9.64
N PHE A 93 -31.34 -19.53 10.07
CA PHE A 93 -32.30 -18.50 9.63
C PHE A 93 -32.21 -18.28 8.12
N THR A 94 -31.01 -18.46 7.56
CA THR A 94 -30.79 -18.43 6.13
C THR A 94 -31.60 -19.48 5.38
N ASP A 95 -31.85 -20.66 5.96
CA ASP A 95 -32.65 -21.69 5.28
C ASP A 95 -34.10 -21.22 5.12
N LYS A 96 -34.66 -20.54 6.13
CA LYS A 96 -36.00 -19.93 6.04
C LYS A 96 -36.06 -18.83 4.98
N ILE A 97 -35.08 -17.93 4.97
CA ILE A 97 -34.99 -16.84 3.99
C ILE A 97 -34.78 -17.40 2.57
N ILE A 98 -33.87 -18.35 2.40
CA ILE A 98 -33.59 -19.01 1.12
C ILE A 98 -34.85 -19.76 0.64
N ASN A 99 -35.60 -20.40 1.53
CA ASN A 99 -36.87 -21.06 1.20
C ASN A 99 -37.95 -20.05 0.78
N PHE A 100 -38.07 -18.92 1.48
CA PHE A 100 -38.96 -17.82 1.10
C PHE A 100 -38.60 -17.30 -0.30
N ILE A 101 -37.32 -16.96 -0.54
CA ILE A 101 -36.86 -16.48 -1.84
C ILE A 101 -37.04 -17.60 -2.88
N ASN A 102 -36.84 -18.87 -2.55
CA ASN A 102 -37.10 -20.00 -3.45
C ASN A 102 -38.56 -20.07 -3.92
N GLY A 103 -39.52 -19.69 -3.07
CA GLY A 103 -40.93 -19.60 -3.40
C GLY A 103 -41.30 -18.46 -4.36
N LEU A 104 -40.43 -17.45 -4.52
CA LEU A 104 -40.69 -16.33 -5.41
C LEU A 104 -40.57 -16.73 -6.89
N PRO A 105 -41.47 -16.23 -7.76
CA PRO A 105 -41.32 -16.31 -9.22
C PRO A 105 -39.96 -15.77 -9.69
N GLN A 106 -39.39 -16.37 -10.72
CA GLN A 106 -38.07 -16.00 -11.24
C GLN A 106 -38.02 -14.54 -11.72
N VAL A 107 -39.10 -14.03 -12.30
CA VAL A 107 -39.23 -12.63 -12.73
C VAL A 107 -39.05 -11.68 -11.54
N ILE A 108 -39.70 -11.96 -10.40
CA ILE A 108 -39.58 -11.15 -9.18
C ILE A 108 -38.13 -11.15 -8.69
N LYS A 109 -37.43 -12.28 -8.71
CA LYS A 109 -36.01 -12.34 -8.32
C LYS A 109 -35.13 -11.47 -9.20
N ILE A 110 -35.37 -11.48 -10.51
CA ILE A 110 -34.60 -10.65 -11.46
C ILE A 110 -34.87 -9.18 -11.20
N VAL A 111 -36.14 -8.78 -10.98
CA VAL A 111 -36.52 -7.42 -10.62
C VAL A 111 -35.86 -6.99 -9.31
N MET A 112 -35.86 -7.85 -8.28
CA MET A 112 -35.17 -7.58 -7.01
C MET A 112 -33.67 -7.37 -7.19
N ILE A 113 -33.00 -8.22 -7.99
CA ILE A 113 -31.58 -8.07 -8.29
C ILE A 113 -31.34 -6.74 -9.03
N ALA A 114 -32.14 -6.43 -10.04
CA ALA A 114 -32.01 -5.18 -10.80
C ALA A 114 -32.17 -3.96 -9.87
N PHE A 115 -33.19 -3.96 -9.01
CA PHE A 115 -33.41 -2.91 -8.02
C PHE A 115 -32.21 -2.76 -7.07
N LEU A 116 -31.71 -3.87 -6.50
CA LEU A 116 -30.56 -3.84 -5.58
C LEU A 116 -29.25 -3.43 -6.27
N VAL A 117 -29.09 -3.74 -7.56
CA VAL A 117 -27.95 -3.28 -8.36
C VAL A 117 -28.06 -1.78 -8.63
N ILE A 118 -29.24 -1.26 -8.95
CA ILE A 118 -29.46 0.18 -9.16
C ILE A 118 -29.17 0.94 -7.87
N LEU A 119 -29.68 0.48 -6.72
CA LEU A 119 -29.37 1.06 -5.42
C LEU A 119 -27.86 1.09 -5.15
N PHE A 120 -27.17 -0.01 -5.43
CA PHE A 120 -25.73 -0.07 -5.21
C PHE A 120 -24.98 0.90 -6.13
N ILE A 121 -25.35 0.96 -7.42
CA ILE A 121 -24.73 1.84 -8.40
C ILE A 121 -24.95 3.33 -8.07
N ASP A 122 -26.07 3.70 -7.45
CA ASP A 122 -26.34 5.09 -7.03
C ASP A 122 -25.32 5.60 -5.98
N TYR A 123 -24.74 4.70 -5.20
CA TYR A 123 -23.63 4.99 -4.29
C TYR A 123 -22.25 4.88 -4.94
N VAL A 124 -22.13 4.27 -6.12
CA VAL A 124 -20.82 4.18 -6.79
C VAL A 124 -20.46 5.53 -7.41
N GLY A 125 -19.31 6.07 -7.01
CA GLY A 125 -18.79 7.35 -7.51
C GLY A 125 -18.30 7.32 -8.95
N GLN A 126 -17.71 8.43 -9.39
CA GLN A 126 -16.95 8.46 -10.64
C GLN A 126 -15.64 7.69 -10.52
N PHE A 127 -15.09 7.24 -11.64
CA PHE A 127 -13.80 6.54 -11.64
C PHE A 127 -12.72 7.43 -11.04
N PRO A 128 -11.84 6.88 -10.16
CA PRO A 128 -10.82 7.68 -9.51
C PRO A 128 -9.95 8.44 -10.51
N LEU A 129 -9.79 9.75 -10.29
CA LEU A 129 -8.98 10.64 -11.14
C LEU A 129 -9.36 10.62 -12.63
N LYS A 130 -10.64 10.41 -12.94
CA LYS A 130 -11.16 10.35 -14.33
C LYS A 130 -10.81 11.65 -15.08
N ASN A 131 -10.07 11.52 -16.18
CA ASN A 131 -9.57 12.62 -17.01
C ASN A 131 -8.68 13.65 -16.28
N GLU A 132 -8.25 13.38 -15.04
CA GLU A 132 -7.28 14.24 -14.37
C GLU A 132 -5.88 14.01 -14.93
N ILE A 133 -5.05 15.06 -14.95
CA ILE A 133 -3.75 15.04 -15.64
C ILE A 133 -2.62 15.53 -14.73
N PHE A 134 -2.95 16.21 -13.64
CA PHE A 134 -2.02 16.58 -12.58
C PHE A 134 -1.16 15.34 -12.21
N PRO A 135 0.17 15.47 -12.01
CA PRO A 135 0.97 16.70 -11.99
C PRO A 135 1.39 17.21 -13.38
N PHE A 136 0.96 16.55 -14.46
CA PHE A 136 1.32 16.93 -15.82
C PHE A 136 0.44 18.07 -16.34
N ILE A 137 1.00 18.82 -17.28
CA ILE A 137 0.28 19.83 -18.05
C ILE A 137 0.02 19.23 -19.44
N ILE A 138 -1.19 19.44 -19.99
CA ILE A 138 -1.51 19.00 -21.36
C ILE A 138 -0.55 19.69 -22.32
N SER A 139 0.41 18.93 -22.84
CA SER A 139 1.47 19.47 -23.69
C SER A 139 1.32 19.10 -25.16
N ARG A 140 0.34 18.23 -25.49
CA ARG A 140 0.20 17.60 -26.82
C ARG A 140 -1.24 17.64 -27.34
N GLU A 141 -1.36 17.46 -28.65
CA GLU A 141 -2.65 17.33 -29.33
C GLU A 141 -3.43 16.08 -28.86
N PRO A 142 -4.77 16.14 -28.78
CA PRO A 142 -5.61 15.02 -28.35
C PRO A 142 -5.35 13.70 -29.10
N LEU A 143 -4.99 13.76 -30.38
CA LEU A 143 -4.71 12.59 -31.21
C LEU A 143 -3.49 11.80 -30.71
N TYR A 144 -2.49 12.48 -30.12
CA TYR A 144 -1.31 11.85 -29.55
C TYR A 144 -1.68 10.88 -28.42
N TYR A 145 -2.49 11.35 -27.47
CA TYR A 145 -2.94 10.53 -26.34
C TYR A 145 -3.81 9.36 -26.80
N PHE A 146 -4.68 9.58 -27.78
CA PHE A 146 -5.50 8.52 -28.35
C PHE A 146 -4.64 7.44 -29.05
N LYS A 147 -3.65 7.84 -29.84
CA LYS A 147 -2.72 6.92 -30.50
C LYS A 147 -1.96 6.06 -29.49
N ASN A 148 -1.40 6.66 -28.44
CA ASN A 148 -0.66 5.91 -27.41
C ASN A 148 -1.56 4.96 -26.63
N TRP A 149 -2.77 5.39 -26.27
CA TRP A 149 -3.76 4.50 -25.67
C TRP A 149 -4.13 3.34 -26.60
N PHE A 150 -4.36 3.61 -27.89
CA PHE A 150 -4.67 2.56 -28.87
C PHE A 150 -3.52 1.57 -29.00
N LEU A 151 -2.26 2.04 -29.06
CA LEU A 151 -1.08 1.19 -29.08
C LEU A 151 -0.96 0.31 -27.82
N TYR A 152 -1.27 0.86 -26.65
CA TYR A 152 -1.31 0.10 -25.40
C TYR A 152 -2.35 -1.03 -25.45
N ILE A 153 -3.55 -0.75 -25.95
CA ILE A 153 -4.60 -1.76 -26.12
C ILE A 153 -4.19 -2.82 -27.14
N VAL A 154 -3.65 -2.42 -28.29
CA VAL A 154 -3.12 -3.36 -29.31
C VAL A 154 -2.04 -4.25 -28.71
N PHE A 155 -1.10 -3.69 -27.95
CA PHE A 155 -0.06 -4.46 -27.26
C PHE A 155 -0.65 -5.53 -26.33
N ILE A 156 -1.69 -5.19 -25.56
CA ILE A 156 -2.37 -6.14 -24.69
C ILE A 156 -3.03 -7.25 -25.51
N PHE A 157 -3.79 -6.91 -26.56
CA PHE A 157 -4.44 -7.90 -27.43
C PHE A 157 -3.42 -8.83 -28.11
N CYS A 158 -2.32 -8.27 -28.64
CA CYS A 158 -1.21 -9.04 -29.21
C CYS A 158 -0.57 -9.96 -28.17
N SER A 159 -0.41 -9.49 -26.93
CA SER A 159 0.10 -10.32 -25.83
C SER A 159 -0.83 -11.50 -25.55
N PHE A 160 -2.14 -11.27 -25.43
CA PHE A 160 -3.13 -12.35 -25.27
C PHE A 160 -3.05 -13.37 -26.41
N GLY A 161 -3.04 -12.90 -27.66
CA GLY A 161 -2.91 -13.75 -28.84
C GLY A 161 -1.62 -14.57 -28.83
N GLY A 162 -0.49 -13.92 -28.51
CA GLY A 162 0.83 -14.54 -28.39
C GLY A 162 0.88 -15.64 -27.32
N PHE A 163 0.35 -15.39 -26.12
CA PHE A 163 0.30 -16.40 -25.06
C PHE A 163 -0.60 -17.59 -25.40
N ILE A 164 -1.74 -17.33 -26.04
CA ILE A 164 -2.65 -18.40 -26.48
C ILE A 164 -1.98 -19.26 -27.55
N LEU A 165 -1.36 -18.64 -28.56
CA LEU A 165 -0.62 -19.33 -29.62
C LEU A 165 0.56 -20.12 -29.04
N PHE A 166 1.34 -19.50 -28.17
CA PHE A 166 2.46 -20.15 -27.49
C PHE A 166 1.99 -21.37 -26.69
N ARG A 167 0.90 -21.27 -25.93
CA ARG A 167 0.33 -22.40 -25.19
C ARG A 167 -0.10 -23.53 -26.13
N HIS A 168 -0.74 -23.19 -27.24
CA HIS A 168 -1.17 -24.19 -28.23
C HIS A 168 0.02 -24.93 -28.83
N LEU A 169 1.03 -24.20 -29.33
CA LEU A 169 2.23 -24.77 -29.95
C LEU A 169 3.08 -25.57 -28.96
N SER A 170 3.32 -25.02 -27.76
CA SER A 170 4.12 -25.69 -26.72
C SER A 170 3.46 -26.95 -26.20
N SER A 171 2.12 -26.99 -26.07
CA SER A 171 1.43 -28.20 -25.60
C SER A 171 1.57 -29.41 -26.52
N LYS A 172 1.91 -29.21 -27.79
CA LYS A 172 2.18 -30.28 -28.76
C LYS A 172 3.60 -30.82 -28.69
N LYS A 173 4.58 -30.00 -28.25
CA LYS A 173 6.01 -30.30 -28.32
C LYS A 173 6.68 -30.51 -26.96
N LEU A 174 6.14 -29.90 -25.90
CA LEU A 174 6.72 -29.86 -24.57
C LEU A 174 5.76 -30.48 -23.56
N SER A 175 6.30 -30.98 -22.44
CA SER A 175 5.47 -31.36 -21.30
C SER A 175 4.69 -30.14 -20.77
N ILE A 176 3.50 -30.37 -20.21
CA ILE A 176 2.66 -29.31 -19.65
C ILE A 176 3.41 -28.51 -18.57
N LYS A 177 4.25 -29.19 -17.77
CA LYS A 177 5.05 -28.56 -16.72
C LYS A 177 6.09 -27.59 -17.30
N LEU A 178 6.76 -27.99 -18.38
CA LEU A 178 7.77 -27.16 -19.04
C LEU A 178 7.12 -25.97 -19.78
N SER A 179 5.97 -26.19 -20.42
CA SER A 179 5.15 -25.12 -21.00
C SER A 179 4.72 -24.09 -19.94
N ASP A 180 4.23 -24.54 -18.78
CA ASP A 180 3.88 -23.65 -17.65
C ASP A 180 5.11 -22.85 -17.17
N ALA A 181 6.28 -23.48 -17.06
CA ALA A 181 7.51 -22.80 -16.64
C ALA A 181 7.94 -21.70 -17.63
N CYS A 182 7.89 -21.97 -18.94
CA CYS A 182 8.15 -20.96 -19.96
C CYS A 182 7.16 -19.79 -19.86
N ILE A 183 5.87 -20.06 -19.65
CA ILE A 183 4.86 -19.00 -19.45
C ILE A 183 5.23 -18.14 -18.25
N TYR A 184 5.68 -18.74 -17.13
CA TYR A 184 6.08 -17.97 -15.96
C TYR A 184 7.27 -17.07 -16.22
N ILE A 185 8.30 -17.58 -16.91
CA ILE A 185 9.46 -16.78 -17.30
C ILE A 185 9.04 -15.60 -18.17
N VAL A 186 8.17 -15.83 -19.17
CA VAL A 186 7.69 -14.76 -20.05
C VAL A 186 6.82 -13.75 -19.29
N ILE A 187 5.96 -14.19 -18.36
CA ILE A 187 5.15 -13.27 -17.53
C ILE A 187 6.03 -12.40 -16.62
N ILE A 188 7.05 -12.99 -16.00
CA ILE A 188 8.02 -12.26 -15.18
C ILE A 188 8.77 -11.24 -16.06
N GLY A 189 9.29 -11.66 -17.23
CA GLY A 189 9.96 -10.78 -18.18
C GLY A 189 9.06 -9.65 -18.68
N LEU A 190 7.79 -9.93 -18.94
CA LEU A 190 6.78 -8.94 -19.31
C LEU A 190 6.50 -7.96 -18.17
N GLY A 191 6.45 -8.45 -16.93
CA GLY A 191 6.34 -7.61 -15.73
C GLY A 191 7.51 -6.64 -15.61
N PHE A 192 8.75 -7.12 -15.77
CA PHE A 192 9.95 -6.27 -15.81
C PHE A 192 9.88 -5.24 -16.93
N PHE A 193 9.52 -5.66 -18.14
CA PHE A 193 9.43 -4.76 -19.30
C PHE A 193 8.39 -3.66 -19.11
N LEU A 194 7.18 -4.00 -18.65
CA LEU A 194 6.08 -3.04 -18.50
C LEU A 194 6.29 -2.05 -17.36
N THR A 195 7.05 -2.44 -16.34
CA THR A 195 7.31 -1.62 -15.15
C THR A 195 8.66 -0.92 -15.18
N PHE A 196 9.45 -1.11 -16.24
CA PHE A 196 10.75 -0.46 -16.35
C PHE A 196 10.57 1.07 -16.46
N GLU A 197 11.25 1.79 -15.58
CA GLU A 197 11.40 3.24 -15.65
C GLU A 197 12.86 3.61 -15.94
N PRO A 198 13.14 4.29 -17.07
CA PRO A 198 14.49 4.75 -17.37
C PRO A 198 14.97 5.76 -16.32
N GLN A 199 16.27 5.72 -16.03
CA GLN A 199 16.97 6.58 -15.06
C GLN A 199 16.59 6.34 -13.58
N PHE A 200 15.67 5.43 -13.29
CA PHE A 200 15.25 5.06 -11.93
C PHE A 200 14.97 6.29 -11.05
N PRO A 201 13.88 7.00 -11.35
CA PRO A 201 13.67 8.36 -10.88
C PRO A 201 13.35 8.36 -9.37
N VAL A 202 13.85 9.37 -8.63
CA VAL A 202 13.77 9.42 -7.16
C VAL A 202 13.13 10.73 -6.68
N SER A 203 12.08 10.66 -5.85
CA SER A 203 11.63 11.84 -5.09
C SER A 203 12.62 12.11 -3.97
N GLY A 204 13.05 13.37 -3.81
CA GLY A 204 14.00 13.72 -2.74
C GLY A 204 13.38 13.49 -1.37
N HIS A 205 12.18 14.01 -1.21
CA HIS A 205 11.35 13.88 -0.02
C HIS A 205 11.00 12.43 0.30
N ASP A 206 10.37 11.68 -0.61
CA ASP A 206 9.82 10.36 -0.23
C ASP A 206 10.89 9.29 -0.02
N TYR A 207 12.02 9.38 -0.74
CA TYR A 207 13.14 8.46 -0.52
C TYR A 207 13.90 8.77 0.77
N SER A 208 13.88 10.01 1.24
CA SER A 208 14.58 10.40 2.46
C SER A 208 14.09 9.62 3.69
N PHE A 209 12.79 9.29 3.78
CA PHE A 209 12.20 8.43 4.82
C PHE A 209 12.75 7.00 4.89
N PHE A 210 13.47 6.57 3.85
CA PHE A 210 14.14 5.28 3.78
C PHE A 210 15.66 5.44 3.86
N TYR A 211 16.25 6.31 3.03
CA TYR A 211 17.68 6.54 2.99
C TYR A 211 18.24 7.08 4.31
N GLY A 212 17.57 8.05 4.94
CA GLY A 212 18.00 8.61 6.22
C GLY A 212 18.15 7.52 7.28
N PRO A 213 17.08 6.77 7.59
CA PRO A 213 17.14 5.71 8.60
C PRO A 213 18.10 4.58 8.23
N ILE A 214 18.23 4.20 6.95
CA ILE A 214 19.20 3.18 6.52
C ILE A 214 20.63 3.64 6.81
N PHE A 215 20.97 4.88 6.44
CA PHE A 215 22.29 5.44 6.71
C PHE A 215 22.57 5.52 8.21
N GLU A 216 21.64 6.09 8.98
CA GLU A 216 21.81 6.28 10.42
C GLU A 216 22.01 4.96 11.18
N VAL A 217 21.21 3.93 10.85
CA VAL A 217 21.37 2.60 11.46
C VAL A 217 22.70 1.96 11.06
N ALA A 218 23.12 2.12 9.79
CA ALA A 218 24.42 1.63 9.34
C ALA A 218 25.60 2.35 10.01
N SER A 219 25.44 3.62 10.35
CA SER A 219 26.40 4.43 11.12
C SER A 219 26.41 4.14 12.63
N GLY A 220 25.61 3.17 13.08
CA GLY A 220 25.62 2.67 14.45
C GLY A 220 24.50 3.21 15.35
N LYS A 221 23.47 3.87 14.80
CA LYS A 221 22.27 4.21 15.57
C LYS A 221 21.30 3.03 15.66
N THR A 222 20.43 3.07 16.68
CA THR A 222 19.34 2.11 16.85
C THR A 222 18.05 2.56 16.18
N ILE A 223 17.43 1.67 15.40
CA ILE A 223 16.10 1.88 14.81
C ILE A 223 15.06 2.17 15.91
N ILE A 224 14.09 3.05 15.65
CA ILE A 224 13.04 3.54 16.58
C ILE A 224 13.56 4.47 17.68
N ASN A 225 14.69 4.14 18.30
CA ASN A 225 15.25 4.88 19.43
C ASN A 225 16.01 6.13 19.01
N GLN A 226 16.93 5.97 18.06
CA GLN A 226 17.89 6.98 17.63
C GLN A 226 17.83 7.26 16.13
N ALA A 227 17.20 6.37 15.36
CA ALA A 227 16.92 6.54 13.94
C ALA A 227 15.47 6.14 13.71
N THR A 228 14.56 7.10 13.56
CA THR A 228 13.14 6.77 13.37
C THR A 228 12.80 6.71 11.89
N SER A 229 12.15 5.63 11.45
CA SER A 229 11.54 5.55 10.13
C SER A 229 10.02 5.58 10.26
N GLN A 230 9.34 6.29 9.36
CA GLN A 230 7.89 6.32 9.27
C GLN A 230 7.33 5.05 8.59
N TYR A 231 8.08 4.47 7.65
CA TYR A 231 7.58 3.44 6.73
C TYR A 231 8.41 2.16 6.70
N GLY A 232 9.32 1.96 7.66
CA GLY A 232 10.17 0.77 7.72
C GLY A 232 10.56 0.35 9.12
N PHE A 233 10.73 -0.95 9.34
CA PHE A 233 11.31 -1.48 10.58
C PHE A 233 12.42 -2.48 10.27
N SER A 234 12.11 -3.78 10.13
CA SER A 234 13.16 -4.76 9.83
C SER A 234 13.74 -4.58 8.42
N MET A 235 13.00 -3.99 7.47
CA MET A 235 13.57 -3.63 6.17
C MET A 235 14.73 -2.62 6.31
N ILE A 236 14.64 -1.66 7.23
CA ILE A 236 15.67 -0.64 7.43
C ILE A 236 16.92 -1.30 8.01
N VAL A 237 16.75 -2.15 9.02
CA VAL A 237 17.85 -2.94 9.61
C VAL A 237 18.50 -3.84 8.56
N PHE A 238 17.70 -4.49 7.70
CA PHE A 238 18.18 -5.32 6.60
C PHE A 238 19.03 -4.54 5.60
N PHE A 239 18.54 -3.40 5.10
CA PHE A 239 19.31 -2.58 4.15
C PHE A 239 20.51 -1.90 4.80
N ALA A 240 20.43 -1.51 6.07
CA ALA A 240 21.56 -0.99 6.82
C ALA A 240 22.68 -2.03 6.97
N TYR A 241 22.30 -3.30 7.23
CA TYR A 241 23.24 -4.41 7.25
C TYR A 241 23.91 -4.63 5.91
N LEU A 242 23.15 -4.67 4.81
CA LEU A 242 23.71 -4.78 3.47
C LEU A 242 24.59 -3.60 3.08
N TYR A 243 24.23 -2.38 3.50
CA TYR A 243 25.03 -1.18 3.29
C TYR A 243 26.37 -1.28 4.00
N LYS A 244 26.39 -1.72 5.28
CA LYS A 244 27.62 -1.93 6.06
C LYS A 244 28.53 -2.99 5.45
N LEU A 245 27.94 -4.02 4.82
CA LEU A 245 28.66 -5.04 4.06
C LEU A 245 29.08 -4.59 2.64
N LYS A 246 28.77 -3.35 2.23
CA LYS A 246 29.00 -2.83 0.87
C LYS A 246 28.30 -3.63 -0.23
N LEU A 247 27.25 -4.38 0.10
CA LEU A 247 26.40 -5.12 -0.84
C LEU A 247 25.20 -4.30 -1.35
N PHE A 248 24.99 -3.11 -0.78
CA PHE A 248 23.89 -2.21 -1.12
C PHE A 248 24.40 -0.76 -1.20
N SER A 249 23.87 0.00 -2.16
CA SER A 249 24.02 1.46 -2.25
C SER A 249 22.65 2.11 -2.50
N PHE A 250 22.51 3.40 -2.23
CA PHE A 250 21.23 4.08 -2.38
C PHE A 250 20.69 4.04 -3.81
N ILE A 251 21.57 4.04 -4.80
CA ILE A 251 21.23 3.89 -6.22
C ILE A 251 20.49 2.57 -6.49
N THR A 252 20.71 1.53 -5.68
CA THR A 252 20.11 0.21 -5.88
C THR A 252 18.70 0.07 -5.31
N LEU A 253 18.23 0.98 -4.44
CA LEU A 253 16.89 0.86 -3.84
C LEU A 253 15.76 0.97 -4.88
N PRO A 254 15.76 1.94 -5.82
CA PRO A 254 14.75 1.99 -6.88
C PRO A 254 14.74 0.71 -7.76
N ILE A 255 15.92 0.14 -8.02
CA ILE A 255 16.06 -1.11 -8.78
C ILE A 255 15.43 -2.28 -8.01
N PHE A 256 15.67 -2.33 -6.69
CA PHE A 256 15.04 -3.32 -5.84
C PHE A 256 13.52 -3.19 -5.84
N ILE A 257 12.99 -1.97 -5.72
CA ILE A 257 11.54 -1.69 -5.82
C ILE A 257 10.99 -2.19 -7.16
N TRP A 258 11.69 -1.96 -8.27
CA TRP A 258 11.29 -2.44 -9.60
C TRP A 258 11.17 -3.97 -9.66
N PHE A 259 12.13 -4.66 -9.05
CA PHE A 259 12.09 -6.12 -8.91
C PHE A 259 10.87 -6.60 -8.11
N LEU A 260 10.51 -5.89 -7.04
CA LEU A 260 9.34 -6.22 -6.23
C LEU A 260 8.00 -6.04 -6.98
N TYR A 261 7.89 -5.04 -7.87
CA TYR A 261 6.71 -4.90 -8.75
C TYR A 261 6.52 -6.13 -9.64
N ALA A 262 7.59 -6.59 -10.30
CA ALA A 262 7.51 -7.79 -11.14
C ALA A 262 7.09 -9.03 -10.33
N ILE A 263 7.61 -9.18 -9.10
CA ILE A 263 7.20 -10.27 -8.19
C ILE A 263 5.73 -10.15 -7.83
N GLU A 264 5.24 -8.99 -7.41
CA GLU A 264 3.85 -8.81 -7.00
C GLU A 264 2.90 -9.18 -8.14
N PHE A 265 3.13 -8.65 -9.33
CA PHE A 265 2.29 -8.92 -10.50
C PHE A 265 2.33 -10.39 -10.91
N PHE A 266 3.50 -11.03 -10.82
CA PHE A 266 3.61 -12.46 -11.03
C PHE A 266 2.84 -13.28 -9.99
N LEU A 267 2.89 -12.92 -8.71
CA LEU A 267 2.14 -13.61 -7.66
C LEU A 267 0.63 -13.51 -7.88
N ILE A 268 0.13 -12.33 -8.26
CA ILE A 268 -1.28 -12.10 -8.61
C ILE A 268 -1.68 -12.98 -9.80
N PHE A 269 -0.90 -12.95 -10.89
CA PHE A 269 -1.09 -13.85 -12.03
C PHE A 269 -1.15 -15.31 -11.60
N TYR A 270 -0.15 -15.76 -10.83
CA TYR A 270 0.01 -17.15 -10.41
C TYR A 270 -1.20 -17.63 -9.59
N LEU A 271 -1.64 -16.83 -8.62
CA LEU A 271 -2.78 -17.16 -7.75
C LEU A 271 -4.07 -17.32 -8.56
N ILE A 272 -4.35 -16.39 -9.48
CA ILE A 272 -5.55 -16.43 -10.31
C ILE A 272 -5.47 -17.53 -11.37
N TYR A 273 -4.30 -17.72 -12.00
CA TYR A 273 -4.07 -18.78 -12.97
C TYR A 273 -4.29 -20.16 -12.36
N LYS A 274 -3.67 -20.45 -11.20
CA LYS A 274 -3.77 -21.76 -10.57
C LYS A 274 -5.16 -22.02 -9.97
N SER A 275 -5.82 -21.00 -9.44
CA SER A 275 -7.18 -21.15 -8.90
C SER A 275 -8.24 -21.35 -9.98
N SER A 276 -8.18 -20.59 -11.07
CA SER A 276 -9.15 -20.66 -12.18
C SER A 276 -8.83 -21.75 -13.20
N LYS A 277 -7.57 -22.22 -13.27
CA LYS A 277 -7.04 -23.08 -14.34
C LYS A 277 -7.20 -22.47 -15.73
N SER A 278 -7.26 -21.15 -15.85
CA SER A 278 -7.39 -20.45 -17.13
C SER A 278 -6.28 -19.43 -17.30
N LEU A 279 -5.48 -19.61 -18.37
CA LEU A 279 -4.41 -18.69 -18.74
C LEU A 279 -4.96 -17.29 -19.02
N ILE A 280 -6.02 -17.20 -19.82
CA ILE A 280 -6.68 -15.93 -20.16
C ILE A 280 -7.16 -15.21 -18.90
N PHE A 281 -7.73 -15.94 -17.94
CA PHE A 281 -8.20 -15.33 -16.69
C PHE A 281 -7.05 -14.84 -15.80
N GLY A 282 -5.94 -15.58 -15.75
CA GLY A 282 -4.72 -15.13 -15.09
C GLY A 282 -4.11 -13.89 -15.75
N LEU A 283 -4.06 -13.87 -17.09
CA LEU A 283 -3.59 -12.72 -17.88
C LEU A 283 -4.47 -11.48 -17.67
N LEU A 284 -5.80 -11.67 -17.59
CA LEU A 284 -6.72 -10.58 -17.27
C LEU A 284 -6.40 -9.97 -15.91
N ALA A 285 -6.16 -10.77 -14.88
CA ALA A 285 -5.77 -10.26 -13.56
C ALA A 285 -4.41 -9.54 -13.61
N PHE A 286 -3.42 -10.10 -14.31
CA PHE A 286 -2.10 -9.52 -14.50
C PHE A 286 -2.15 -8.14 -15.16
N PHE A 287 -2.83 -8.04 -16.30
CA PHE A 287 -2.97 -6.76 -16.99
C PHE A 287 -3.86 -5.79 -16.21
N SER A 288 -4.91 -6.25 -15.53
CA SER A 288 -5.76 -5.37 -14.71
C SER A 288 -4.98 -4.70 -13.57
N VAL A 289 -4.15 -5.45 -12.84
CA VAL A 289 -3.36 -4.85 -11.76
C VAL A 289 -2.31 -3.89 -12.31
N ILE A 290 -1.64 -4.24 -13.43
CA ILE A 290 -0.69 -3.34 -14.08
C ILE A 290 -1.38 -2.06 -14.58
N THR A 291 -2.54 -2.18 -15.22
CA THR A 291 -3.29 -1.00 -15.71
C THR A 291 -3.68 -0.09 -14.54
N LEU A 292 -4.30 -0.62 -13.50
CA LEU A 292 -4.82 0.19 -12.41
C LEU A 292 -3.73 0.73 -11.47
N TYR A 293 -2.86 -0.14 -10.98
CA TYR A 293 -1.89 0.25 -9.96
C TYR A 293 -0.69 1.01 -10.56
N PHE A 294 -0.26 0.63 -11.76
CA PHE A 294 0.96 1.19 -12.35
C PHE A 294 0.68 2.28 -13.39
N PHE A 295 -0.22 2.05 -14.35
CA PHE A 295 -0.45 3.00 -15.44
C PHE A 295 -1.53 4.06 -15.16
N CYS A 296 -2.56 3.75 -14.37
CA CYS A 296 -3.61 4.70 -14.01
C CYS A 296 -3.23 5.60 -12.82
N SER A 297 -2.14 5.29 -12.12
CA SER A 297 -1.67 6.08 -10.98
C SER A 297 -1.42 7.55 -11.37
N TYR A 298 -1.40 8.38 -10.35
CA TYR A 298 -1.29 9.83 -10.44
C TYR A 298 0.16 10.29 -10.75
N TYR A 299 1.17 9.59 -10.23
CA TYR A 299 2.60 9.82 -10.47
C TYR A 299 3.32 8.56 -10.97
N ILE A 300 4.57 8.72 -11.41
CA ILE A 300 5.47 7.59 -11.68
C ILE A 300 5.56 6.75 -10.40
N PRO A 301 5.12 5.48 -10.38
CA PRO A 301 4.99 4.69 -9.15
C PRO A 301 6.31 4.45 -8.39
N PHE A 302 7.45 4.84 -8.97
CA PHE A 302 8.77 4.77 -8.36
C PHE A 302 9.14 5.97 -7.52
N PHE A 303 8.45 7.11 -7.67
CA PHE A 303 8.78 8.31 -6.91
C PHE A 303 8.51 8.16 -5.42
N GLU A 304 7.53 7.35 -5.04
CA GLU A 304 7.08 7.23 -3.66
C GLU A 304 7.23 5.78 -3.15
N PRO A 305 8.38 5.39 -2.56
CA PRO A 305 8.58 4.03 -2.06
C PRO A 305 7.50 3.58 -1.07
N GLN A 306 6.91 4.52 -0.32
CA GLN A 306 5.85 4.29 0.66
C GLN A 306 4.54 3.72 0.07
N ILE A 307 4.30 3.84 -1.24
CA ILE A 307 3.12 3.26 -1.89
C ILE A 307 3.44 2.04 -2.77
N THR A 308 4.70 1.60 -2.77
CA THR A 308 5.21 0.51 -3.64
C THR A 308 5.10 -0.87 -2.97
N PRO A 309 5.38 -1.95 -3.72
CA PRO A 309 5.50 -3.29 -3.16
C PRO A 309 6.58 -3.42 -2.07
N LEU A 310 7.51 -2.47 -1.94
CA LEU A 310 8.46 -2.44 -0.82
C LEU A 310 7.76 -2.46 0.54
N ARG A 311 6.64 -1.73 0.65
CA ARG A 311 5.77 -1.71 1.83
C ARG A 311 4.67 -2.76 1.72
N TRP A 312 4.01 -2.89 0.57
CA TRP A 312 2.73 -3.60 0.43
C TRP A 312 2.82 -5.10 0.06
N LEU A 313 3.93 -5.55 -0.54
CA LEU A 313 4.15 -6.96 -0.93
C LEU A 313 3.95 -7.99 0.20
N PRO A 314 4.27 -7.72 1.48
CA PRO A 314 4.03 -8.64 2.58
C PRO A 314 2.58 -9.17 2.64
N ILE A 315 1.58 -8.35 2.31
CA ILE A 315 0.18 -8.77 2.27
C ILE A 315 -0.05 -9.76 1.11
N THR A 316 0.46 -9.47 -0.08
CA THR A 316 0.37 -10.36 -1.24
C THR A 316 1.08 -11.71 -0.99
N LEU A 317 2.26 -11.68 -0.34
CA LEU A 317 2.97 -12.87 0.08
C LEU A 317 2.19 -13.68 1.12
N PHE A 318 1.52 -13.01 2.05
CA PHE A 318 0.67 -13.69 3.04
C PHE A 318 -0.51 -14.41 2.38
N ILE A 319 -1.20 -13.78 1.42
CA ILE A 319 -2.26 -14.42 0.62
C ILE A 319 -1.69 -15.65 -0.11
N TYR A 320 -0.51 -15.52 -0.71
CA TYR A 320 0.17 -16.63 -1.39
C TYR A 320 0.48 -17.81 -0.45
N LEU A 321 0.98 -17.52 0.76
CA LEU A 321 1.28 -18.54 1.77
C LEU A 321 0.01 -19.27 2.21
N VAL A 322 -1.10 -18.56 2.43
CA VAL A 322 -2.40 -19.17 2.76
C VAL A 322 -2.89 -20.05 1.61
N TYR A 323 -2.78 -19.59 0.37
CA TYR A 323 -3.12 -20.39 -0.81
C TYR A 323 -2.31 -21.69 -0.90
N LYS A 324 -0.98 -21.62 -0.68
CA LYS A 324 -0.06 -22.73 -0.87
C LYS A 324 -0.07 -23.74 0.29
N ARG A 325 -0.12 -23.26 1.54
CA ARG A 325 -0.05 -24.12 2.73
C ARG A 325 -1.42 -24.56 3.22
N GLN A 326 -2.45 -23.72 3.12
CA GLN A 326 -3.82 -23.99 3.59
C GLN A 326 -3.98 -24.28 5.09
N GLU A 327 -2.88 -24.32 5.85
CA GLU A 327 -2.85 -24.56 7.29
C GLU A 327 -2.65 -23.25 8.08
N ILE A 328 -3.74 -22.48 8.20
CA ILE A 328 -3.76 -21.17 8.88
C ILE A 328 -3.25 -21.26 10.33
N LYS A 329 -3.42 -22.43 10.97
CA LYS A 329 -3.06 -22.67 12.38
C LYS A 329 -1.61 -23.12 12.59
N SER A 330 -0.84 -23.41 11.53
CA SER A 330 0.48 -24.04 11.65
C SER A 330 1.55 -23.10 12.22
N TRP A 331 2.60 -23.67 12.82
CA TRP A 331 3.80 -22.92 13.26
C TRP A 331 4.47 -22.19 12.12
N THR A 332 4.54 -22.83 10.96
CA THR A 332 5.16 -22.22 9.80
C THR A 332 4.36 -21.01 9.33
N MET A 333 3.01 -21.02 9.45
CA MET A 333 2.17 -19.87 9.13
C MET A 333 2.37 -18.72 10.11
N THR A 334 2.35 -18.97 11.43
CA THR A 334 2.52 -17.92 12.45
C THR A 334 3.93 -17.31 12.41
N LEU A 335 4.95 -18.12 12.13
CA LEU A 335 6.32 -17.66 11.94
C LEU A 335 6.44 -16.79 10.69
N SER A 336 5.93 -17.25 9.55
CA SER A 336 5.95 -16.45 8.31
C SER A 336 5.16 -15.15 8.46
N LEU A 337 4.00 -15.18 9.12
CA LEU A 337 3.22 -13.98 9.44
C LEU A 337 4.05 -12.98 10.26
N SER A 338 4.78 -13.46 11.28
CA SER A 338 5.60 -12.61 12.15
C SER A 338 6.77 -11.96 11.40
N VAL A 339 7.42 -12.70 10.50
CA VAL A 339 8.47 -12.15 9.61
C VAL A 339 7.91 -11.07 8.70
N LEU A 340 6.78 -11.34 8.04
CA LEU A 340 6.13 -10.38 7.15
C LEU A 340 5.61 -9.14 7.91
N ALA A 341 5.09 -9.33 9.13
CA ALA A 341 4.54 -8.26 9.94
C ALA A 341 5.61 -7.31 10.51
N LEU A 342 6.82 -7.80 10.79
CA LEU A 342 7.92 -6.96 11.23
C LEU A 342 8.70 -6.32 10.08
N TRP A 343 8.37 -6.62 8.80
CA TRP A 343 8.97 -5.94 7.64
C TRP A 343 8.77 -4.42 7.72
N VAL A 344 7.50 -4.03 7.89
CA VAL A 344 7.06 -2.66 8.17
C VAL A 344 5.96 -2.72 9.24
N ILE A 345 6.05 -1.88 10.28
CA ILE A 345 5.17 -1.94 11.47
C ILE A 345 3.69 -1.75 11.11
N ASP A 346 3.34 -0.77 10.27
CA ASP A 346 1.95 -0.47 9.92
C ASP A 346 1.30 -1.59 9.08
N ILE A 347 2.03 -2.13 8.10
CA ILE A 347 1.61 -3.31 7.34
C ILE A 347 1.53 -4.54 8.24
N GLY A 348 2.38 -4.62 9.27
CA GLY A 348 2.27 -5.62 10.32
C GLY A 348 0.94 -5.57 11.07
N LEU A 349 0.48 -4.36 11.43
CA LEU A 349 -0.84 -4.18 12.02
C LEU A 349 -1.95 -4.65 11.08
N TYR A 350 -1.88 -4.30 9.79
CA TYR A 350 -2.84 -4.78 8.78
C TYR A 350 -2.81 -6.31 8.67
N LEU A 351 -1.63 -6.93 8.62
CA LEU A 351 -1.47 -8.39 8.56
C LEU A 351 -2.08 -9.08 9.79
N PHE A 352 -1.87 -8.53 10.99
CA PHE A 352 -2.49 -9.07 12.21
C PHE A 352 -4.00 -8.90 12.18
N MET A 353 -4.53 -7.74 11.77
CA MET A 353 -5.97 -7.53 11.62
C MET A 353 -6.57 -8.53 10.63
N ILE A 354 -5.93 -8.74 9.47
CA ILE A 354 -6.35 -9.70 8.45
C ILE A 354 -6.37 -11.13 9.03
N TYR A 355 -5.29 -11.54 9.70
CA TYR A 355 -5.15 -12.88 10.25
C TYR A 355 -6.14 -13.15 11.40
N PHE A 356 -6.24 -12.24 12.36
CA PHE A 356 -7.14 -12.40 13.49
C PHE A 356 -8.61 -12.28 13.09
N PHE A 357 -8.96 -11.45 12.11
CA PHE A 357 -10.33 -11.39 11.60
C PHE A 357 -10.72 -12.68 10.88
N MET A 358 -9.78 -13.30 10.13
CA MET A 358 -9.99 -14.63 9.56
C MET A 358 -10.21 -15.69 10.66
N LEU A 359 -9.35 -15.71 11.69
CA LEU A 359 -9.51 -16.64 12.83
C LEU A 359 -10.85 -16.43 13.55
N PHE A 360 -11.28 -15.18 13.71
CA PHE A 360 -12.57 -14.84 14.30
C PHE A 360 -13.73 -15.41 13.48
N ILE A 361 -13.75 -15.24 12.16
CA ILE A 361 -14.77 -15.82 11.28
C ILE A 361 -14.75 -17.36 11.38
N LEU A 362 -13.58 -17.99 11.39
CA LEU A 362 -13.44 -19.45 11.58
C LEU A 362 -13.97 -19.91 12.94
N PHE A 363 -13.79 -19.12 13.99
CA PHE A 363 -14.30 -19.43 15.32
C PHE A 363 -15.83 -19.32 15.37
N LEU A 364 -16.40 -18.22 14.87
CA LEU A 364 -17.84 -18.01 14.83
C LEU A 364 -18.57 -19.11 14.03
N SER A 365 -17.97 -19.53 12.92
CA SER A 365 -18.46 -20.60 12.04
C SER A 365 -18.12 -22.02 12.52
N LYS A 366 -17.55 -22.17 13.73
CA LYS A 366 -17.17 -23.45 14.38
C LYS A 366 -16.12 -24.28 13.61
N HIS A 367 -15.36 -23.67 12.71
CA HIS A 367 -14.20 -24.33 12.08
C HIS A 367 -13.00 -24.46 13.03
N ILE A 368 -12.93 -23.63 14.08
CA ILE A 368 -11.98 -23.74 15.18
C ILE A 368 -12.69 -23.61 16.52
N ASN A 369 -12.21 -24.33 17.54
CA ASN A 369 -12.70 -24.19 18.91
C ASN A 369 -11.87 -23.14 19.68
N LEU A 370 -12.36 -22.75 20.87
CA LEU A 370 -11.71 -21.73 21.70
C LEU A 370 -10.26 -22.12 22.07
N LEU A 371 -10.02 -23.39 22.41
CA LEU A 371 -8.68 -23.87 22.76
C LEU A 371 -7.70 -23.74 21.57
N ALA A 372 -8.13 -24.10 20.36
CA ALA A 372 -7.30 -23.93 19.17
C ALA A 372 -7.04 -22.46 18.86
N LEU A 373 -8.03 -21.59 19.04
CA LEU A 373 -7.87 -20.14 18.88
C LEU A 373 -6.81 -19.60 19.84
N ILE A 374 -6.92 -19.92 21.14
CA ILE A 374 -5.94 -19.51 22.16
C ILE A 374 -4.54 -20.04 21.82
N LYS A 375 -4.41 -21.32 21.45
CA LYS A 375 -3.13 -21.92 21.05
C LYS A 375 -2.50 -21.18 19.86
N VAL A 376 -3.29 -20.77 18.88
CA VAL A 376 -2.81 -20.03 17.72
C VAL A 376 -2.37 -18.62 18.11
N ILE A 377 -3.14 -17.90 18.95
CA ILE A 377 -2.77 -16.57 19.45
C ILE A 377 -1.43 -16.63 20.21
N VAL A 378 -1.31 -17.55 21.17
CA VAL A 378 -0.06 -17.74 21.94
C VAL A 378 1.11 -18.06 21.02
N ARG A 379 0.89 -18.93 20.02
CA ARG A 379 1.92 -19.28 19.04
C ARG A 379 2.35 -18.08 18.20
N THR A 380 1.42 -17.22 17.79
CA THR A 380 1.73 -15.98 17.07
C THR A 380 2.57 -15.05 17.94
N LEU A 381 2.23 -14.89 19.23
CA LEU A 381 3.03 -14.09 20.16
C LEU A 381 4.45 -14.64 20.31
N ILE A 382 4.61 -15.96 20.51
CA ILE A 382 5.93 -16.59 20.57
C ILE A 382 6.72 -16.36 19.27
N SER A 383 6.06 -16.56 18.12
CA SER A 383 6.69 -16.35 16.80
C SER A 383 7.15 -14.90 16.62
N LEU A 384 6.34 -13.93 17.07
CA LEU A 384 6.66 -12.51 17.02
C LEU A 384 7.88 -12.19 17.89
N THR A 385 7.91 -12.71 19.13
CA THR A 385 9.05 -12.55 20.04
C THR A 385 10.33 -13.13 19.44
N LEU A 386 10.28 -14.34 18.85
CA LEU A 386 11.44 -14.97 18.23
C LEU A 386 12.00 -14.14 17.07
N VAL A 387 11.13 -13.64 16.18
CA VAL A 387 11.57 -12.79 15.05
C VAL A 387 12.11 -11.46 15.56
N PHE A 388 11.49 -10.86 16.59
CA PHE A 388 11.97 -9.63 17.19
C PHE A 388 13.34 -9.81 17.87
N ILE A 389 13.59 -10.93 18.54
CA ILE A 389 14.91 -11.28 19.09
C ILE A 389 15.93 -11.39 17.95
N MET A 390 15.59 -12.06 16.85
CA MET A 390 16.48 -12.16 15.68
C MET A 390 16.86 -10.78 15.12
N ILE A 391 15.88 -9.89 14.95
CA ILE A 391 16.11 -8.51 14.47
C ILE A 391 16.98 -7.74 15.47
N ASN A 392 16.73 -7.88 16.77
CA ASN A 392 17.54 -7.25 17.81
C ASN A 392 18.98 -7.74 17.81
N SER A 393 19.21 -9.04 17.59
CA SER A 393 20.57 -9.58 17.48
C SER A 393 21.32 -8.95 16.31
N ILE A 394 20.66 -8.78 15.15
CA ILE A 394 21.26 -8.10 13.99
C ILE A 394 21.53 -6.62 14.33
N GLN A 395 20.58 -5.93 14.96
CA GLN A 395 20.76 -4.55 15.38
C GLN A 395 21.91 -4.37 16.38
N PHE A 396 22.05 -5.30 17.33
CA PHE A 396 23.13 -5.30 18.30
C PHE A 396 24.50 -5.46 17.62
N ILE A 397 24.61 -6.33 16.61
CA ILE A 397 25.81 -6.48 15.78
C ILE A 397 26.12 -5.17 15.01
N LEU A 398 25.09 -4.43 14.60
CA LEU A 398 25.26 -3.17 13.86
C LEU A 398 25.70 -1.99 14.73
N SER A 399 25.10 -1.85 15.92
CA SER A 399 25.11 -0.62 16.73
C SER A 399 25.62 -0.79 18.16
N GLY A 400 25.80 -2.02 18.65
CA GLY A 400 26.14 -2.29 20.06
C GLY A 400 25.00 -2.07 21.05
N HIS A 401 23.81 -1.69 20.56
CA HIS A 401 22.64 -1.38 21.38
C HIS A 401 21.41 -2.17 20.93
N LEU A 402 20.51 -2.45 21.88
CA LEU A 402 19.25 -3.14 21.62
C LEU A 402 18.13 -2.15 21.27
N ILE A 403 17.13 -2.63 20.53
CA ILE A 403 15.93 -1.87 20.20
C ILE A 403 15.02 -1.85 21.42
N ASN A 404 14.65 -0.66 21.89
CA ASN A 404 13.58 -0.51 22.85
C ASN A 404 12.27 -0.26 22.08
N PRO A 405 11.27 -1.16 22.16
CA PRO A 405 10.03 -1.04 21.41
C PRO A 405 9.04 -0.03 22.01
N LEU A 406 9.22 0.44 23.26
CA LEU A 406 8.27 1.32 23.94
C LEU A 406 7.97 2.64 23.20
N PRO A 407 8.94 3.33 22.57
CA PRO A 407 8.68 4.56 21.82
C PRO A 407 7.72 4.39 20.64
N ILE A 408 7.53 3.15 20.13
CA ILE A 408 6.51 2.88 19.10
C ILE A 408 5.12 3.24 19.61
N LEU A 409 4.82 2.94 20.88
CA LEU A 409 3.51 3.20 21.47
C LEU A 409 3.19 4.70 21.50
N ASN A 410 4.19 5.55 21.71
CA ASN A 410 4.01 7.00 21.69
C ASN A 410 3.63 7.49 20.28
N LYS A 411 4.29 6.98 19.24
CA LYS A 411 3.95 7.30 17.85
C LYS A 411 2.57 6.79 17.45
N VAL A 412 2.20 5.57 17.85
CA VAL A 412 0.85 5.02 17.60
C VAL A 412 -0.19 5.90 18.27
N ASN A 413 0.03 6.31 19.52
CA ASN A 413 -0.90 7.17 20.25
C ASN A 413 -1.07 8.55 19.60
N GLN A 414 0.02 9.13 19.10
CA GLN A 414 0.03 10.41 18.38
C GLN A 414 -0.92 10.36 17.18
N TYR A 415 -0.71 9.43 16.23
CA TYR A 415 -1.55 9.33 15.03
C TYR A 415 -2.98 8.84 15.32
N ALA A 416 -3.16 7.95 16.30
CA ALA A 416 -4.48 7.41 16.64
C ALA A 416 -5.40 8.44 17.31
N ARG A 417 -4.84 9.39 18.08
CA ARG A 417 -5.64 10.43 18.76
C ARG A 417 -5.83 11.68 17.91
N SER A 418 -4.86 12.04 17.08
CA SER A 418 -4.85 13.35 16.41
C SER A 418 -5.48 13.36 15.02
N GLY A 419 -5.82 12.21 14.43
CA GLY A 419 -6.50 12.14 13.12
C GLY A 419 -5.76 12.88 11.99
N HIS A 420 -4.43 12.96 12.04
CA HIS A 420 -3.66 13.88 11.21
C HIS A 420 -3.72 13.54 9.71
N GLY A 421 -4.15 14.51 8.90
CA GLY A 421 -4.10 14.43 7.43
C GLY A 421 -5.13 13.48 6.82
N MET A 422 -6.27 13.33 7.49
CA MET A 422 -7.46 12.66 6.97
C MET A 422 -8.28 13.67 6.14
N LEU A 423 -8.85 13.21 5.03
CA LEU A 423 -9.79 13.98 4.24
C LEU A 423 -11.17 13.31 4.40
N PRO A 424 -12.27 14.07 4.36
CA PRO A 424 -13.60 13.48 4.40
C PRO A 424 -13.81 12.56 3.20
N LEU A 425 -14.38 11.39 3.46
CA LEU A 425 -14.74 10.41 2.45
C LEU A 425 -15.95 10.89 1.64
N GLU A 426 -15.84 10.82 0.31
CA GLU A 426 -17.00 11.04 -0.55
C GLU A 426 -18.03 9.93 -0.35
N SER A 427 -19.30 10.31 -0.18
CA SER A 427 -20.41 9.35 -0.03
C SER A 427 -20.59 8.48 -1.28
N ARG A 428 -20.21 9.01 -2.46
CA ARG A 428 -20.17 8.27 -3.71
C ARG A 428 -18.75 7.86 -4.08
N SER A 429 -18.38 6.60 -3.87
CA SER A 429 -16.99 6.13 -4.05
C SER A 429 -16.89 4.73 -4.67
N TYR A 430 -15.74 4.45 -5.31
CA TYR A 430 -15.38 3.10 -5.78
C TYR A 430 -15.05 2.13 -4.64
N LEU A 431 -14.84 2.65 -3.41
CA LEU A 431 -14.64 1.84 -2.20
C LEU A 431 -15.74 0.80 -1.99
N TRP A 432 -16.98 1.10 -2.37
CA TRP A 432 -18.12 0.22 -2.13
C TRP A 432 -18.03 -1.13 -2.88
N PHE A 433 -17.25 -1.21 -3.97
CA PHE A 433 -16.96 -2.50 -4.60
C PHE A 433 -16.16 -3.44 -3.70
N ILE A 434 -15.36 -2.91 -2.77
CA ILE A 434 -14.64 -3.72 -1.77
C ILE A 434 -15.64 -4.39 -0.83
N PHE A 435 -16.71 -3.71 -0.42
CA PHE A 435 -17.79 -4.30 0.38
C PHE A 435 -18.49 -5.42 -0.38
N LEU A 436 -18.81 -5.17 -1.65
CA LEU A 436 -19.46 -6.17 -2.50
C LEU A 436 -18.60 -7.44 -2.60
N VAL A 437 -17.30 -7.31 -2.87
CA VAL A 437 -16.37 -8.44 -2.95
C VAL A 437 -16.21 -9.15 -1.60
N PHE A 438 -16.13 -8.40 -0.50
CA PHE A 438 -16.07 -8.96 0.85
C PHE A 438 -17.31 -9.79 1.17
N PHE A 439 -18.52 -9.25 1.02
CA PHE A 439 -19.75 -9.99 1.28
C PHE A 439 -19.95 -11.15 0.31
N ALA A 440 -19.54 -11.02 -0.95
CA ALA A 440 -19.57 -12.13 -1.89
C ALA A 440 -18.68 -13.29 -1.41
N SER A 441 -17.45 -12.98 -1.00
CA SER A 441 -16.49 -13.95 -0.46
C SER A 441 -16.98 -14.62 0.83
N LEU A 442 -17.48 -13.83 1.79
CA LEU A 442 -17.99 -14.31 3.06
C LEU A 442 -19.21 -15.24 2.87
N ASN A 443 -20.17 -14.85 2.03
CA ASN A 443 -21.33 -15.70 1.71
C ASN A 443 -20.89 -17.02 1.05
N MET A 444 -19.94 -16.98 0.10
CA MET A 444 -19.39 -18.20 -0.50
C MET A 444 -18.68 -19.10 0.51
N PHE A 445 -17.94 -18.51 1.45
CA PHE A 445 -17.29 -19.25 2.53
C PHE A 445 -18.33 -19.95 3.43
N LEU A 446 -19.32 -19.21 3.92
CA LEU A 446 -20.36 -19.72 4.84
C LEU A 446 -21.26 -20.78 4.18
N LEU A 447 -21.62 -20.58 2.91
CA LEU A 447 -22.40 -21.55 2.12
C LEU A 447 -21.56 -22.71 1.55
N ARG A 448 -20.23 -22.67 1.75
CA ARG A 448 -19.27 -23.64 1.18
C ARG A 448 -19.41 -23.80 -0.35
N ILE A 449 -19.57 -22.68 -1.05
CA ILE A 449 -19.69 -22.67 -2.52
C ILE A 449 -18.33 -22.91 -3.16
N GLY A 450 -18.10 -24.13 -3.66
CA GLY A 450 -16.86 -24.52 -4.33
C GLY A 450 -16.18 -25.72 -3.66
N LYS A 451 -14.90 -25.93 -3.96
CA LYS A 451 -14.09 -26.95 -3.27
C LYS A 451 -13.59 -26.36 -1.95
N GLU A 452 -13.79 -27.06 -0.83
CA GLU A 452 -13.43 -26.60 0.52
C GLU A 452 -12.01 -26.00 0.62
N ARG A 453 -11.03 -26.57 -0.10
CA ARG A 453 -9.63 -26.09 -0.13
C ARG A 453 -9.44 -24.68 -0.72
N LYS A 454 -10.40 -24.15 -1.48
CA LYS A 454 -10.29 -22.82 -2.11
C LYS A 454 -10.87 -21.70 -1.25
N HIS A 455 -11.69 -21.98 -0.25
CA HIS A 455 -12.48 -20.93 0.39
C HIS A 455 -11.64 -20.05 1.32
N TYR A 456 -10.60 -20.61 1.96
CA TYR A 456 -9.76 -19.85 2.89
C TYR A 456 -8.95 -18.74 2.23
N TRP A 457 -8.35 -18.99 1.06
CA TRP A 457 -7.56 -17.95 0.40
C TRP A 457 -8.43 -16.92 -0.32
N ILE A 458 -9.65 -17.27 -0.74
CA ILE A 458 -10.62 -16.32 -1.28
C ILE A 458 -11.14 -15.40 -0.16
N LEU A 459 -11.42 -15.96 1.01
CA LEU A 459 -11.80 -15.18 2.18
C LEU A 459 -10.65 -14.27 2.63
N ILE A 460 -9.43 -14.80 2.76
CA ILE A 460 -8.28 -13.98 3.18
C ILE A 460 -7.96 -12.88 2.17
N SER A 461 -8.10 -13.10 0.86
CA SER A 461 -7.86 -12.06 -0.13
C SER A 461 -8.89 -10.94 -0.03
N SER A 462 -10.16 -11.27 0.19
CA SER A 462 -11.21 -10.27 0.41
C SER A 462 -11.06 -9.51 1.74
N ILE A 463 -10.66 -10.18 2.82
CA ILE A 463 -10.30 -9.53 4.09
C ILE A 463 -9.09 -8.61 3.89
N SER A 464 -8.10 -9.05 3.11
CA SER A 464 -6.91 -8.24 2.80
C SER A 464 -7.30 -6.99 2.02
N SER A 465 -8.15 -7.11 1.01
CA SER A 465 -8.67 -5.95 0.27
C SER A 465 -9.42 -4.97 1.17
N PHE A 466 -10.22 -5.49 2.12
CA PHE A 466 -10.99 -4.67 3.06
C PHE A 466 -10.07 -3.96 4.06
N ILE A 467 -9.17 -4.67 4.73
CA ILE A 467 -8.27 -4.08 5.72
C ILE A 467 -7.25 -3.14 5.06
N SER A 468 -6.70 -3.47 3.89
CA SER A 468 -5.80 -2.56 3.18
C SER A 468 -6.50 -1.26 2.78
N ALA A 469 -7.80 -1.28 2.51
CA ALA A 469 -8.57 -0.10 2.16
C ALA A 469 -8.72 0.92 3.31
N ILE A 470 -8.34 0.57 4.55
CA ILE A 470 -8.16 1.55 5.63
C ILE A 470 -7.21 2.67 5.20
N TYR A 471 -6.22 2.38 4.34
CA TYR A 471 -5.32 3.40 3.81
C TYR A 471 -6.03 4.44 2.93
N TYR A 472 -7.05 4.02 2.17
CA TYR A 472 -7.92 4.96 1.46
C TYR A 472 -8.88 5.65 2.42
N VAL A 473 -9.57 4.91 3.31
CA VAL A 473 -10.51 5.50 4.28
C VAL A 473 -9.83 6.56 5.16
N GLY A 474 -8.59 6.34 5.60
CA GLY A 474 -7.88 7.30 6.43
C GLY A 474 -7.23 8.48 5.70
N ARG A 475 -7.34 8.56 4.38
CA ARG A 475 -6.73 9.66 3.59
C ARG A 475 -7.71 10.27 2.60
N SER A 476 -8.75 9.54 2.25
CA SER A 476 -9.85 9.78 1.29
C SER A 476 -9.49 10.33 -0.09
N HIS A 477 -8.20 10.51 -0.39
CA HIS A 477 -7.74 10.91 -1.71
C HIS A 477 -7.90 9.75 -2.73
N PRO A 478 -8.51 9.99 -3.91
CA PRO A 478 -8.79 8.93 -4.90
C PRO A 478 -7.55 8.15 -5.36
N VAL A 479 -6.36 8.76 -5.33
CA VAL A 479 -5.08 8.07 -5.65
C VAL A 479 -4.84 6.82 -4.80
N ASN A 480 -5.28 6.84 -3.54
CA ASN A 480 -5.02 5.75 -2.61
C ASN A 480 -5.83 4.50 -2.98
N LEU A 481 -6.90 4.64 -3.79
CA LEU A 481 -7.60 3.49 -4.38
C LEU A 481 -6.72 2.73 -5.38
N PHE A 482 -5.85 3.42 -6.12
CA PHE A 482 -4.88 2.74 -7.00
C PHE A 482 -3.84 1.98 -6.18
N VAL A 483 -3.37 2.55 -5.07
CA VAL A 483 -2.40 1.91 -4.17
C VAL A 483 -2.92 0.60 -3.60
N VAL A 484 -4.21 0.55 -3.20
CA VAL A 484 -4.82 -0.68 -2.65
C VAL A 484 -5.46 -1.57 -3.71
N SER A 485 -5.48 -1.14 -4.98
CA SER A 485 -6.10 -1.87 -6.09
C SER A 485 -5.53 -3.29 -6.32
N PRO A 486 -4.23 -3.60 -6.07
CA PRO A 486 -3.73 -4.97 -6.20
C PRO A 486 -4.51 -5.97 -5.35
N PHE A 487 -4.85 -5.59 -4.11
CA PHE A 487 -5.61 -6.46 -3.20
C PHE A 487 -7.05 -6.63 -3.65
N PHE A 488 -7.68 -5.55 -4.12
CA PHE A 488 -9.02 -5.60 -4.70
C PHE A 488 -9.06 -6.49 -5.94
N ILE A 489 -8.10 -6.36 -6.87
CA ILE A 489 -8.01 -7.19 -8.07
C ILE A 489 -7.83 -8.66 -7.71
N VAL A 490 -6.93 -8.99 -6.77
CA VAL A 490 -6.77 -10.37 -6.29
C VAL A 490 -8.09 -10.88 -5.71
N ALA A 491 -8.74 -10.13 -4.82
CA ALA A 491 -9.99 -10.54 -4.18
C ALA A 491 -11.13 -10.74 -5.19
N PHE A 492 -11.32 -9.78 -6.10
CA PHE A 492 -12.36 -9.81 -7.13
C PHE A 492 -12.19 -11.02 -8.06
N TYR A 493 -10.98 -11.21 -8.62
CA TYR A 493 -10.71 -12.34 -9.50
C TYR A 493 -10.73 -13.67 -8.74
N ALA A 494 -10.35 -13.70 -7.46
CA ALA A 494 -10.44 -14.87 -6.60
C ALA A 494 -11.88 -15.35 -6.44
N VAL A 495 -12.79 -14.42 -6.12
CA VAL A 495 -14.23 -14.68 -6.02
C VAL A 495 -14.78 -15.19 -7.34
N LEU A 496 -14.46 -14.49 -8.43
CA LEU A 496 -14.97 -14.82 -9.76
C LEU A 496 -14.38 -16.13 -10.33
N SER A 497 -13.21 -16.57 -9.86
CA SER A 497 -12.59 -17.83 -10.28
C SER A 497 -13.48 -19.06 -10.05
N ILE A 498 -14.32 -19.04 -9.01
CA ILE A 498 -15.29 -20.12 -8.73
C ILE A 498 -16.38 -20.15 -9.81
N VAL A 499 -16.82 -18.97 -10.26
CA VAL A 499 -17.86 -18.83 -11.28
C VAL A 499 -17.33 -19.24 -12.65
N VAL A 500 -16.15 -18.74 -13.03
CA VAL A 500 -15.52 -18.93 -14.35
C VAL A 500 -15.40 -20.40 -14.74
N VAL A 501 -14.97 -21.24 -13.79
CA VAL A 501 -14.77 -22.69 -14.01
C VAL A 501 -16.09 -23.39 -14.38
N ASN A 502 -17.22 -22.86 -13.93
CA ASN A 502 -18.55 -23.44 -14.12
C ASN A 502 -19.32 -22.83 -15.30
N LEU A 503 -18.79 -21.80 -15.97
CA LEU A 503 -19.43 -21.17 -17.13
C LEU A 503 -19.15 -21.96 -18.42
N SER A 504 -20.14 -21.96 -19.33
CA SER A 504 -19.95 -22.46 -20.70
C SER A 504 -18.97 -21.58 -21.48
N LYS A 505 -18.41 -22.09 -22.59
CA LYS A 505 -17.42 -21.35 -23.41
C LYS A 505 -17.93 -19.96 -23.85
N LYS A 506 -19.18 -19.87 -24.30
CA LYS A 506 -19.82 -18.61 -24.74
C LYS A 506 -19.88 -17.58 -23.60
N TYR A 507 -20.45 -17.95 -22.45
CA TYR A 507 -20.57 -17.02 -21.32
C TYR A 507 -19.22 -16.68 -20.70
N ARG A 508 -18.26 -17.60 -20.73
CA ARG A 508 -16.89 -17.35 -20.30
C ARG A 508 -16.20 -16.32 -21.18
N LEU A 509 -16.38 -16.41 -22.50
CA LEU A 509 -15.85 -15.42 -23.45
C LEU A 509 -16.47 -14.04 -23.21
N LEU A 510 -17.80 -13.96 -23.06
CA LEU A 510 -18.49 -12.71 -22.73
C LEU A 510 -17.98 -12.10 -21.42
N LEU A 511 -17.78 -12.94 -20.39
CA LEU A 511 -17.17 -12.50 -19.13
C LEU A 511 -15.76 -11.97 -19.35
N TYR A 512 -14.91 -12.65 -20.13
CA TYR A 512 -13.54 -12.20 -20.40
C TYR A 512 -13.50 -10.86 -21.14
N ILE A 513 -14.38 -10.67 -22.13
CA ILE A 513 -14.53 -9.39 -22.83
C ILE A 513 -14.99 -8.30 -21.86
N GLY A 514 -15.99 -8.60 -21.02
CA GLY A 514 -16.48 -7.66 -20.01
C GLY A 514 -15.40 -7.25 -19.01
N LEU A 515 -14.58 -8.19 -18.53
CA LEU A 515 -13.48 -7.92 -17.61
C LEU A 515 -12.35 -7.12 -18.27
N LEU A 516 -12.00 -7.46 -19.51
CA LEU A 516 -11.04 -6.70 -20.30
C LEU A 516 -11.50 -5.25 -20.45
N PHE A 517 -12.78 -5.05 -20.77
CA PHE A 517 -13.33 -3.71 -20.89
C PHE A 517 -13.32 -2.96 -19.54
N LEU A 518 -13.82 -3.59 -18.47
CA LEU A 518 -14.02 -2.96 -17.17
C LEU A 518 -12.70 -2.58 -16.46
N PHE A 519 -11.67 -3.44 -16.53
CA PHE A 519 -10.45 -3.26 -15.76
C PHE A 519 -9.23 -2.81 -16.58
N ILE A 520 -9.30 -2.88 -17.91
CA ILE A 520 -8.17 -2.53 -18.78
C ILE A 520 -8.58 -1.40 -19.73
N CYS A 521 -9.55 -1.62 -20.63
CA CYS A 521 -9.86 -0.64 -21.67
C CYS A 521 -10.45 0.65 -21.11
N LEU A 522 -11.45 0.56 -20.24
CA LEU A 522 -12.16 1.72 -19.71
C LEU A 522 -11.29 2.55 -18.74
N PRO A 523 -10.57 1.97 -17.76
CA PRO A 523 -9.65 2.72 -16.91
C PRO A 523 -8.54 3.41 -17.70
N SER A 524 -7.89 2.70 -18.63
CA SER A 524 -6.81 3.28 -19.44
C SER A 524 -7.32 4.39 -20.37
N PHE A 525 -8.57 4.30 -20.85
CA PHE A 525 -9.18 5.36 -21.66
C PHE A 525 -9.43 6.63 -20.83
N TRP A 526 -9.98 6.48 -19.62
CA TRP A 526 -10.21 7.59 -18.69
C TRP A 526 -8.92 8.23 -18.19
N ARG A 527 -7.79 7.50 -18.19
CA ARG A 527 -6.46 7.99 -17.80
C ARG A 527 -5.52 8.20 -18.99
N ARG A 528 -6.03 8.20 -20.24
CA ARG A 528 -5.20 8.21 -21.46
C ARG A 528 -4.23 9.39 -21.56
N GLN A 529 -4.62 10.56 -21.05
CA GLN A 529 -3.79 11.76 -21.07
C GLN A 529 -2.58 11.61 -20.15
N ALA A 530 -2.82 11.27 -18.88
CA ALA A 530 -1.77 10.98 -17.90
C ALA A 530 -0.85 9.83 -18.37
N MET A 531 -1.43 8.74 -18.88
CA MET A 531 -0.66 7.63 -19.45
C MET A 531 0.20 8.08 -20.64
N GLY A 532 -0.35 8.89 -21.54
CA GLY A 532 0.40 9.37 -22.70
C GLY A 532 1.56 10.31 -22.35
N GLU A 533 1.39 11.18 -21.35
CA GLU A 533 2.49 12.00 -20.82
C GLU A 533 3.57 11.14 -20.16
N LEU A 534 3.19 10.15 -19.35
CA LEU A 534 4.13 9.18 -18.77
C LEU A 534 4.92 8.43 -19.85
N PHE A 535 4.24 7.93 -20.89
CA PHE A 535 4.90 7.26 -22.02
C PHE A 535 5.87 8.20 -22.75
N PHE A 536 5.46 9.45 -22.96
CA PHE A 536 6.30 10.46 -23.60
C PHE A 536 7.59 10.70 -22.81
N GLN A 537 7.47 10.96 -21.51
CA GLN A 537 8.62 11.17 -20.62
C GLN A 537 9.56 9.96 -20.59
N ARG A 538 9.00 8.74 -20.55
CA ARG A 538 9.80 7.50 -20.64
C ARG A 538 10.60 7.43 -21.94
N ILE A 539 9.97 7.69 -23.09
CA ILE A 539 10.65 7.65 -24.38
C ILE A 539 11.76 8.70 -24.45
N GLN A 540 11.54 9.91 -23.94
CA GLN A 540 12.58 10.95 -23.88
C GLN A 540 13.77 10.51 -23.03
N LYS A 541 13.53 9.97 -21.83
CA LYS A 541 14.59 9.47 -20.95
C LYS A 541 15.37 8.30 -21.56
N ILE A 542 14.70 7.40 -22.28
CA ILE A 542 15.34 6.30 -23.03
C ILE A 542 16.25 6.84 -24.14
N LYS A 543 15.81 7.85 -24.90
CA LYS A 543 16.60 8.44 -26.00
C LYS A 543 17.88 9.11 -25.51
N ASN A 544 17.86 9.71 -24.32
CA ASN A 544 19.01 10.41 -23.75
C ASN A 544 20.04 9.41 -23.18
N ASN A 545 19.68 8.76 -22.06
CA ASN A 545 20.46 7.68 -21.46
C ASN A 545 19.60 6.98 -20.39
N PRO A 546 19.17 5.73 -20.59
CA PRO A 546 18.28 5.04 -19.65
C PRO A 546 18.96 4.62 -18.34
N PHE A 547 20.30 4.62 -18.26
CA PHE A 547 21.05 4.17 -17.08
C PHE A 547 21.77 5.31 -16.34
N GLN A 548 21.50 6.57 -16.71
CA GLN A 548 21.95 7.72 -15.93
C GLN A 548 21.02 7.94 -14.73
N PHE A 549 21.35 7.34 -13.59
CA PHE A 549 20.53 7.40 -12.38
C PHE A 549 20.28 8.84 -11.91
N GLU A 550 19.01 9.20 -11.70
CA GLU A 550 18.60 10.55 -11.25
C GLU A 550 19.16 10.91 -9.88
N LEU A 551 19.45 9.92 -9.03
CA LEU A 551 20.12 10.17 -7.75
C LEU A 551 21.49 10.83 -7.94
N ASN A 552 22.25 10.50 -8.99
CA ASN A 552 23.59 11.05 -9.22
C ASN A 552 23.55 12.55 -9.55
N SER A 553 22.52 13.01 -10.28
CA SER A 553 22.36 14.44 -10.56
C SER A 553 22.02 15.20 -9.27
N LYS A 554 21.12 14.67 -8.42
CA LYS A 554 20.81 15.25 -7.11
C LYS A 554 22.04 15.36 -6.21
N LEU A 555 22.82 14.28 -6.10
CA LEU A 555 24.05 14.28 -5.31
C LEU A 555 25.09 15.30 -5.81
N THR A 556 25.11 15.57 -7.12
CA THR A 556 26.05 16.52 -7.73
C THR A 556 25.76 17.97 -7.32
N LEU A 557 24.48 18.32 -7.06
CA LEU A 557 24.08 19.67 -6.61
C LEU A 557 24.71 20.06 -5.27
N HIS A 558 25.04 19.07 -4.43
CA HIS A 558 25.57 19.31 -3.09
C HIS A 558 27.11 19.35 -3.04
N LYS A 559 27.83 19.18 -4.15
CA LYS A 559 29.31 19.10 -4.14
C LYS A 559 29.99 20.33 -3.54
N SER A 560 29.52 21.53 -3.87
CA SER A 560 30.07 22.78 -3.33
C SER A 560 29.83 22.91 -1.82
N GLY A 561 28.64 22.54 -1.35
CA GLY A 561 28.31 22.50 0.06
C GLY A 561 29.13 21.48 0.84
N VAL A 562 29.28 20.26 0.32
CA VAL A 562 30.09 19.20 0.94
C VAL A 562 31.55 19.63 1.11
N ARG A 563 32.14 20.33 0.11
CA ARG A 563 33.48 20.91 0.23
C ARG A 563 33.55 21.94 1.36
N LEU A 564 32.62 22.90 1.38
CA LEU A 564 32.56 23.93 2.43
C LEU A 564 32.47 23.32 3.84
N ILE A 565 31.65 22.29 4.01
CA ILE A 565 31.50 21.58 5.29
C ILE A 565 32.81 20.90 5.68
N ASN A 566 33.45 20.17 4.77
CA ASN A 566 34.71 19.49 5.06
C ASN A 566 35.85 20.46 5.40
N ASP A 567 35.86 21.65 4.80
CA ASP A 567 36.85 22.69 5.08
C ASP A 567 36.67 23.34 6.47
N MET A 568 35.43 23.40 6.97
CA MET A 568 35.08 24.20 8.16
C MET A 568 34.65 23.40 9.39
N ILE A 569 34.24 22.15 9.23
CA ILE A 569 33.77 21.31 10.33
C ILE A 569 34.55 20.00 10.25
N SER A 570 35.25 19.64 11.31
CA SER A 570 36.02 18.39 11.41
C SER A 570 35.30 17.30 12.22
N ASP A 571 34.17 17.64 12.85
CA ASP A 571 33.46 16.74 13.76
C ASP A 571 32.84 15.54 13.03
N ASP A 572 32.89 14.36 13.66
CA ASP A 572 32.30 13.11 13.16
C ASP A 572 30.76 13.14 13.16
N GLU A 573 30.17 13.91 14.08
CA GLU A 573 28.74 14.17 14.15
C GLU A 573 28.49 15.64 13.78
N ILE A 574 27.54 15.86 12.87
CA ILE A 574 27.26 17.19 12.33
C ILE A 574 25.77 17.49 12.38
N LEU A 575 25.45 18.74 12.71
CA LEU A 575 24.10 19.27 12.69
C LEU A 575 23.87 19.99 11.36
N ILE A 576 22.97 19.45 10.54
CA ILE A 576 22.61 20.02 9.24
C ILE A 576 21.12 20.37 9.28
N LEU A 577 20.76 21.61 8.98
CA LEU A 577 19.38 22.10 8.86
C LEU A 577 19.12 22.46 7.40
N HIS A 578 18.82 21.44 6.60
CA HIS A 578 18.63 21.57 5.16
C HIS A 578 17.58 20.55 4.67
N PRO A 579 16.71 20.88 3.69
CA PRO A 579 15.68 19.96 3.22
C PRO A 579 16.23 18.62 2.70
N ASP A 580 17.42 18.66 2.08
CA ASP A 580 18.15 17.49 1.58
C ASP A 580 19.19 16.93 2.58
N GLU A 581 19.02 17.10 3.90
CA GLU A 581 19.98 16.66 4.91
C GLU A 581 20.39 15.18 4.78
N THR A 582 19.46 14.30 4.42
CA THR A 582 19.72 12.87 4.19
C THR A 582 20.85 12.66 3.17
N TYR A 583 20.81 13.41 2.07
CA TYR A 583 21.78 13.29 0.99
C TYR A 583 23.12 13.91 1.37
N LEU A 584 23.10 15.02 2.13
CA LEU A 584 24.30 15.64 2.66
C LEU A 584 25.04 14.72 3.64
N HIS A 585 24.31 14.09 4.58
CA HIS A 585 24.89 13.09 5.49
C HIS A 585 25.50 11.90 4.74
N TYR A 586 24.78 11.38 3.75
CA TYR A 586 25.28 10.30 2.90
C TYR A 586 26.58 10.69 2.18
N LEU A 587 26.68 11.90 1.61
CA LEU A 587 27.87 12.36 0.91
C LEU A 587 29.05 12.64 1.84
N LEU A 588 28.78 13.13 3.05
CA LEU A 588 29.81 13.43 4.04
C LEU A 588 30.32 12.18 4.76
N GLY A 589 29.52 11.12 4.83
CA GLY A 589 29.86 9.93 5.63
C GLY A 589 29.84 10.18 7.14
N ARG A 590 29.21 11.29 7.58
CA ARG A 590 29.18 11.75 8.98
C ARG A 590 27.84 11.50 9.63
N LYS A 591 27.85 11.23 10.93
CA LYS A 591 26.62 10.95 11.68
C LYS A 591 25.77 12.21 11.83
N ASN A 592 24.46 12.03 11.77
CA ASN A 592 23.52 13.09 12.12
C ASN A 592 23.53 13.30 13.63
N TYR A 593 23.63 14.57 14.02
CA TYR A 593 23.55 14.97 15.42
C TYR A 593 22.19 14.67 16.06
N PHE A 594 21.11 14.70 15.28
CA PHE A 594 19.76 14.45 15.78
C PHE A 594 19.34 12.97 15.70
N ASN A 595 18.32 12.57 16.46
CA ASN A 595 17.78 11.19 16.48
C ASN A 595 16.73 10.88 15.39
N VAL A 596 16.52 11.78 14.43
CA VAL A 596 15.59 11.60 13.30
C VAL A 596 16.20 12.21 12.03
N ASN A 597 16.19 11.41 10.97
CA ASN A 597 16.51 11.83 9.61
C ASN A 597 15.52 11.11 8.69
N PRO A 598 14.71 11.81 7.88
CA PRO A 598 14.78 13.25 7.58
C PRO A 598 14.06 14.16 8.61
N GLN A 599 14.44 15.43 8.69
CA GLN A 599 13.83 16.47 9.53
C GLN A 599 12.34 16.66 9.26
N VAL A 600 11.90 16.46 8.01
CA VAL A 600 10.49 16.56 7.63
C VAL A 600 9.60 15.54 8.35
N ALA A 601 10.18 14.49 8.95
CA ALA A 601 9.45 13.56 9.82
C ALA A 601 9.03 14.17 11.17
N VAL A 602 9.52 15.38 11.52
CA VAL A 602 9.09 16.11 12.72
C VAL A 602 7.81 16.87 12.40
N ILE A 603 6.70 16.41 12.97
CA ILE A 603 5.36 16.90 12.61
C ILE A 603 4.69 17.74 13.72
N ASP A 604 5.18 17.63 14.96
CA ASP A 604 4.56 18.25 16.13
C ASP A 604 5.61 18.70 17.16
N THR A 605 5.21 19.56 18.09
CA THR A 605 6.05 20.21 19.10
C THR A 605 6.62 19.20 20.10
N GLN A 606 5.86 18.15 20.45
CA GLN A 606 6.36 17.10 21.35
C GLN A 606 7.47 16.27 20.70
N SER A 607 7.30 15.94 19.42
CA SER A 607 8.30 15.26 18.59
C SER A 607 9.54 16.13 18.43
N LEU A 608 9.36 17.44 18.23
CA LEU A 608 10.45 18.42 18.17
C LEU A 608 11.23 18.50 19.49
N ILE A 609 10.56 18.54 20.64
CA ILE A 609 11.21 18.56 21.95
C ILE A 609 11.96 17.25 22.19
N ALA A 610 11.35 16.10 21.86
CA ALA A 610 12.02 14.81 21.94
C ALA A 610 13.24 14.73 21.01
N TYR A 611 13.16 15.38 19.85
CA TYR A 611 14.21 15.44 18.83
C TYR A 611 15.45 16.24 19.28
N ILE A 612 15.26 17.35 19.98
CA ILE A 612 16.34 18.23 20.46
C ILE A 612 16.88 17.78 21.83
N LYS A 613 16.17 16.90 22.56
CA LYS A 613 16.50 16.53 23.95
C LYS A 613 17.95 16.06 24.17
N ASP A 614 18.54 15.35 23.22
CA ASP A 614 19.94 14.89 23.33
C ASP A 614 20.96 15.95 22.87
N VAL A 615 20.55 16.91 22.03
CA VAL A 615 21.37 18.06 21.61
C VAL A 615 21.72 18.94 22.81
N ASN A 616 20.83 19.01 23.81
CA ASN A 616 21.03 19.76 25.04
C ASN A 616 22.27 19.35 25.85
N LYS A 617 22.89 18.20 25.57
CA LYS A 617 24.08 17.72 26.32
C LYS A 617 25.40 18.28 25.79
N LYS A 618 25.44 18.72 24.53
CA LYS A 618 26.62 19.26 23.86
C LYS A 618 26.13 20.22 22.76
N CYS A 619 26.25 21.53 22.95
CA CYS A 619 25.89 22.50 21.92
C CYS A 619 27.00 22.58 20.87
N PRO A 620 26.73 22.29 19.58
CA PRO A 620 27.77 22.28 18.55
C PRO A 620 28.28 23.69 18.29
N LYS A 621 29.60 23.88 18.19
CA LYS A 621 30.17 25.20 17.94
C LYS A 621 29.72 25.76 16.58
N ARG A 622 29.65 24.89 15.58
CA ARG A 622 29.26 25.20 14.19
C ARG A 622 28.10 24.33 13.74
N ILE A 623 27.17 24.92 13.01
CA ILE A 623 26.04 24.24 12.39
C ILE A 623 25.98 24.54 10.90
N VAL A 624 25.38 23.63 10.14
CA VAL A 624 25.10 23.85 8.71
C VAL A 624 23.62 24.22 8.58
N VAL A 625 23.33 25.30 7.88
CA VAL A 625 21.95 25.74 7.60
C VAL A 625 21.75 25.95 6.12
N ASP A 626 20.51 25.80 5.66
CA ASP A 626 20.09 26.23 4.33
C ASP A 626 20.38 27.73 4.13
N CYS A 627 20.98 28.12 3.00
CA CYS A 627 21.31 29.53 2.75
C CYS A 627 20.07 30.44 2.73
N ARG A 628 18.87 29.87 2.51
CA ARG A 628 17.60 30.60 2.48
C ARG A 628 17.17 31.02 3.87
N ILE A 629 17.42 30.16 4.86
CA ILE A 629 17.15 30.46 6.26
C ILE A 629 18.09 31.56 6.77
N ALA A 630 19.34 31.55 6.30
CA ALA A 630 20.32 32.59 6.61
C ALA A 630 20.13 33.88 5.79
N GLU A 631 19.18 33.94 4.86
CA GLU A 631 18.95 35.06 3.92
C GLU A 631 20.20 35.44 3.09
N LYS A 632 21.04 34.47 2.74
CA LYS A 632 22.32 34.68 2.02
C LYS A 632 22.40 33.99 0.65
N CYS A 633 21.34 33.34 0.17
CA CYS A 633 21.38 32.73 -1.16
C CYS A 633 21.52 33.78 -2.27
N GLN A 634 22.50 33.60 -3.15
CA GLN A 634 22.63 34.41 -4.37
C GLN A 634 21.62 33.93 -5.42
N GLY A 635 20.66 34.77 -5.81
CA GLY A 635 19.82 34.57 -6.98
C GLY A 635 18.55 33.73 -6.81
N SER A 636 18.12 33.39 -5.58
CA SER A 636 16.80 32.79 -5.37
C SER A 636 15.77 33.85 -5.00
N ASN A 637 14.79 34.09 -5.87
CA ASN A 637 13.56 34.77 -5.46
C ASN A 637 13.01 34.04 -4.24
N THR A 638 12.91 34.76 -3.12
CA THR A 638 12.32 34.33 -1.86
C THR A 638 10.82 34.08 -2.06
N TYR A 639 10.48 32.94 -2.65
CA TYR A 639 9.14 32.36 -2.55
C TYR A 639 9.26 31.02 -1.81
N PHE A 640 8.87 31.07 -0.54
CA PHE A 640 8.86 29.98 0.44
C PHE A 640 7.79 28.90 0.15
N TYR A 641 7.31 28.82 -1.08
CA TYR A 641 6.19 28.00 -1.52
C TYR A 641 6.63 27.51 -2.89
N ILE A 642 6.87 26.22 -3.12
CA ILE A 642 5.87 25.45 -3.86
C ILE A 642 6.05 23.91 -3.70
N ASP A 643 7.19 23.40 -3.21
CA ASP A 643 7.36 21.93 -3.18
C ASP A 643 7.16 21.25 -1.83
N ASP A 644 7.10 21.98 -0.69
CA ASP A 644 6.52 21.38 0.54
C ASP A 644 6.11 22.41 1.63
N GLY A 645 6.76 23.58 1.72
CA GLY A 645 6.48 24.62 2.75
C GLY A 645 6.81 24.21 4.20
N ARG A 646 6.51 22.96 4.57
CA ARG A 646 6.66 22.32 5.88
C ARG A 646 8.10 22.24 6.34
N SER A 647 9.03 21.82 5.47
CA SER A 647 10.44 21.63 5.82
C SER A 647 11.11 22.94 6.27
N GLY A 648 10.80 24.05 5.60
CA GLY A 648 11.31 25.38 5.98
C GLY A 648 10.75 25.87 7.32
N PHE A 649 9.46 25.66 7.60
CA PHE A 649 8.88 25.98 8.92
C PHE A 649 9.50 25.15 10.04
N VAL A 650 9.66 23.84 9.83
CA VAL A 650 10.29 22.94 10.81
C VAL A 650 11.73 23.39 11.11
N GLN A 651 12.50 23.77 10.09
CA GLN A 651 13.88 24.23 10.26
C GLN A 651 13.98 25.55 11.04
N LEU A 652 13.09 26.51 10.78
CA LEU A 652 13.04 27.77 11.53
C LEU A 652 12.74 27.53 13.02
N GLU A 653 11.77 26.66 13.32
CA GLU A 653 11.44 26.30 14.69
C GLU A 653 12.58 25.51 15.38
N LEU A 654 13.29 24.65 14.63
CA LEU A 654 14.49 23.97 15.11
C LEU A 654 15.58 24.98 15.51
N ILE A 655 15.91 25.97 14.67
CA ILE A 655 16.92 26.99 14.99
C ILE A 655 16.52 27.82 16.21
N LYS A 656 15.28 28.30 16.26
CA LYS A 656 14.78 29.08 17.42
C LYS A 656 14.92 28.31 18.72
N LYS A 657 14.53 27.03 18.71
CA LYS A 657 14.66 26.16 19.88
C LYS A 657 16.13 25.91 20.22
N LEU A 658 16.98 25.62 19.23
CA LEU A 658 18.42 25.44 19.45
C LEU A 658 19.07 26.67 20.08
N ASN A 659 18.80 27.88 19.58
CA ASN A 659 19.30 29.13 20.15
C ASN A 659 18.85 29.29 21.61
N SER A 660 17.56 29.07 21.88
CA SER A 660 17.00 29.14 23.22
C SER A 660 17.58 28.10 24.19
N TYR A 661 17.82 26.86 23.72
CA TYR A 661 18.34 25.78 24.56
C TYR A 661 19.84 25.91 24.80
N CYS A 662 20.61 26.34 23.80
CA CYS A 662 22.06 26.49 23.91
C CYS A 662 22.51 27.83 24.50
N GLY A 663 21.60 28.81 24.65
CA GLY A 663 21.95 30.14 25.13
C GLY A 663 22.89 30.91 24.20
N VAL A 664 22.91 30.56 22.91
CA VAL A 664 23.75 31.16 21.86
C VAL A 664 22.90 31.61 20.70
N THR A 665 23.43 32.49 19.85
CA THR A 665 22.79 32.89 18.59
C THR A 665 23.72 32.54 17.46
N TYR A 666 23.40 31.46 16.74
CA TYR A 666 24.16 31.08 15.55
C TYR A 666 24.06 32.16 14.47
N LYS A 667 25.21 32.56 13.90
CA LYS A 667 25.29 33.55 12.83
C LYS A 667 26.10 33.03 11.64
N PRO A 668 25.70 33.34 10.40
CA PRO A 668 26.39 32.85 9.20
C PRO A 668 27.78 33.48 9.07
N ILE A 669 28.81 32.63 8.94
CA ILE A 669 30.21 33.04 8.70
C ILE A 669 30.55 32.93 7.23
N LYS A 670 30.21 31.79 6.62
CA LYS A 670 30.56 31.49 5.24
C LYS A 670 29.45 30.71 4.58
N CYS A 671 29.07 31.11 3.38
CA CYS A 671 28.04 30.49 2.59
C CYS A 671 28.58 29.99 1.26
N SER A 672 28.02 28.89 0.78
CA SER A 672 27.99 28.52 -0.62
C SER A 672 26.69 29.00 -1.25
N GLY A 673 26.45 28.70 -2.53
CA GLY A 673 25.18 28.98 -3.18
C GLY A 673 23.98 28.17 -2.65
N THR A 674 24.18 27.19 -1.76
CA THR A 674 23.11 26.29 -1.27
C THR A 674 23.08 26.13 0.26
N ILE A 675 24.20 26.32 0.96
CA ILE A 675 24.29 26.15 2.41
C ILE A 675 25.13 27.26 3.05
N CYS A 676 24.92 27.53 4.32
CA CYS A 676 25.74 28.40 5.15
C CYS A 676 26.26 27.63 6.37
N ILE A 677 27.48 27.97 6.80
CA ILE A 677 28.02 27.56 8.10
C ILE A 677 27.74 28.70 9.08
N GLU A 678 27.04 28.40 10.15
CA GLU A 678 26.83 29.32 11.26
C GLU A 678 27.67 28.90 12.48
N GLU A 679 28.13 29.88 13.26
CA GLU A 679 28.90 29.66 14.49
C GLU A 679 28.22 30.41 15.64
N SER A 680 28.35 29.83 16.84
CA SER A 680 27.75 30.32 18.10
C SER A 680 28.52 31.43 18.78
#